data_AF-A0A3Q8S7W9-F1
#
_entry.id   AF-A0A3Q8S7W9-F1
#
_cell.length_a   1.000
_cell.length_b   1.000
_cell.length_c   1.000
_cell.angle_alpha   90.00
_cell.angle_beta   90.00
_cell.angle_gamma   90.00
#
_symmetry.space_group_name_H-M   'P 1'
#
loop_
_entity.id
_entity.type
_entity.pdbx_description
1 polymer ?
#
loop_
_entity_poly.entity_id
_entity_poly.type
_entity_poly.pdbx_seq_one_letter_code
_entity_poly.pdbx_strand_id
1 'polypeptide(L)'
;MIQEQGDWYSYTIEGANSANIIFRDSSGKQTPGSNQPGFFRNAEGWYDGTWHNSNPIAAAGGEVEGIVSVTNASYALAGSTASTFSAVSQITAAASEAASASTATLANPATLVSAAASVSNASSQNGIFSWDNANVYFVLTDRFKDGDPSNNNAYGRPQRDATGKNIGTFHGGDLKGLTEKLREGYFTDLGTNVIWISAPYEQMHGWVGGGTGGDFAHYGYHGYYALDFSMMDRNMGTVSDMREFVDLAHSQGIRVVLDVVLNHPGYSTLQDMEDYNFGARNGIGASWTPGSGQNWHSFHDFIDYNNSSAWSSWWGSWVRAGVSGYENCGHSDLTQCVGDLPDFRTDVTSNVGLAPLLKTKWAKETVGHDAWIVPAASGLRKDLGIAPADHIIKMLASWVEEFGIDGFRADTAKHVELNRWKQLKNESSAALQRWRQNNPGKPGADWSDDFWMTGEVWGHGVGKSEYFNNGFDSVINFSFQDSNLNALEGIYADYASKINSDPSFNVLSYISSHDTRLYDRSSLIQAGSALLLLPGGVQTFYGDEAARAFGETGSDPQQGTRSSMNWNGLNQNVLSHWQKVGQFRSNHLSVGAGSHAKLADAPYTFKRTYSKNGIEDQVVVVMGASGTTNVNVSSAFSDGSTVRDAYTGNETVVSGGIATFTAHANGLILIEQTAESSLPAVSASPAGGNFKTETLTITLRVTKADGGKYTLDGSDPSAGIPFTDGTEITIGSDMEFDDSATLRLYAENGEGSSVQQYQYTKKDPDAGLTIYFKKPADWVAPHLYYYETSPKVSEPSWATAPAMTKVAGDWYSYKIEGVDSATLIFKDNSGKQNPGQNQAGLVRTADGWYDGVQWHESNPDEPGDIEEPNKVTVYYKQGYATPYIHYRPEGGTWTASPGIAMEASEVPGYSKYTVDIGSASRLEACFTDGQGNWDSNNMRNYFFNIGTWTYNGNGQIVSGPPLLAAAA
;
A
#
# COMPACT_ATOMS: atom_id res chain seq x y z
N MET A 1 -33.75 -37.24 5.23
CA MET A 1 -34.40 -37.08 3.91
C MET A 1 -35.81 -37.69 4.00
N ILE A 2 -36.79 -37.07 3.36
CA ILE A 2 -38.18 -37.55 3.24
C ILE A 2 -38.27 -38.37 1.94
N GLN A 3 -39.11 -39.41 1.87
CA GLN A 3 -39.31 -40.17 0.63
C GLN A 3 -40.41 -39.51 -0.21
N GLU A 4 -40.14 -39.28 -1.50
CA GLU A 4 -41.07 -38.64 -2.43
C GLU A 4 -41.79 -39.68 -3.29
N GLN A 5 -41.19 -40.08 -4.42
CA GLN A 5 -41.78 -41.02 -5.37
C GLN A 5 -40.73 -42.05 -5.83
N GLY A 6 -41.05 -43.34 -5.69
CA GLY A 6 -40.09 -44.42 -5.94
C GLY A 6 -38.93 -44.37 -4.95
N ASP A 7 -37.70 -44.57 -5.44
CA ASP A 7 -36.47 -44.54 -4.64
C ASP A 7 -35.91 -43.11 -4.43
N TRP A 8 -36.67 -42.07 -4.76
CA TRP A 8 -36.26 -40.67 -4.61
C TRP A 8 -36.57 -40.11 -3.21
N TYR A 9 -35.62 -39.33 -2.70
CA TYR A 9 -35.69 -38.71 -1.38
C TYR A 9 -35.32 -37.22 -1.43
N SER A 10 -36.03 -36.39 -0.68
CA SER A 10 -35.83 -34.93 -0.57
C SER A 10 -35.23 -34.52 0.78
N TYR A 11 -34.56 -33.37 0.84
CA TYR A 11 -34.21 -32.71 2.09
C TYR A 11 -33.87 -31.23 1.87
N THR A 12 -34.59 -30.33 2.55
CA THR A 12 -34.30 -28.89 2.54
C THR A 12 -33.24 -28.55 3.58
N ILE A 13 -32.20 -27.82 3.19
CA ILE A 13 -31.18 -27.29 4.10
C ILE A 13 -31.55 -25.83 4.40
N GLU A 14 -32.43 -25.63 5.38
CA GLU A 14 -32.94 -24.30 5.73
C GLU A 14 -31.81 -23.34 6.14
N GLY A 15 -31.87 -22.11 5.63
CA GLY A 15 -30.89 -21.05 5.94
C GLY A 15 -29.53 -21.16 5.24
N ALA A 16 -29.30 -22.15 4.37
CA ALA A 16 -28.02 -22.34 3.68
C ALA A 16 -28.07 -21.93 2.20
N ASN A 17 -27.23 -20.97 1.80
CA ASN A 17 -27.07 -20.56 0.40
C ASN A 17 -26.24 -21.57 -0.43
N SER A 18 -25.47 -22.44 0.23
CA SER A 18 -24.80 -23.59 -0.38
C SER A 18 -24.48 -24.66 0.66
N ALA A 19 -24.19 -25.88 0.21
CA ALA A 19 -23.81 -27.01 1.08
C ALA A 19 -22.85 -27.98 0.37
N ASN A 20 -22.02 -28.67 1.15
CA ASN A 20 -21.26 -29.84 0.71
C ASN A 20 -21.99 -31.12 1.15
N ILE A 21 -22.60 -31.82 0.21
CA ILE A 21 -23.55 -32.90 0.46
C ILE A 21 -22.86 -34.27 0.41
N ILE A 22 -23.05 -35.08 1.45
CA ILE A 22 -22.65 -36.50 1.48
C ILE A 22 -23.89 -37.33 1.78
N PHE A 23 -24.27 -38.21 0.85
CA PHE A 23 -25.33 -39.18 1.06
C PHE A 23 -24.76 -40.39 1.79
N ARG A 24 -25.36 -40.79 2.92
CA ARG A 24 -24.92 -41.94 3.73
C ARG A 24 -26.11 -42.78 4.19
N ASP A 25 -25.99 -44.10 4.12
CA ASP A 25 -26.98 -45.04 4.63
C ASP A 25 -26.73 -45.44 6.10
N SER A 26 -27.67 -46.17 6.70
CA SER A 26 -27.59 -46.62 8.10
C SER A 26 -26.51 -47.67 8.37
N SER A 27 -25.87 -48.23 7.34
CA SER A 27 -24.67 -49.07 7.48
C SER A 27 -23.35 -48.27 7.48
N GLY A 28 -23.42 -46.96 7.24
CA GLY A 28 -22.27 -46.06 7.17
C GLY A 28 -21.65 -45.95 5.78
N LYS A 29 -22.14 -46.71 4.79
CA LYS A 29 -21.74 -46.59 3.38
C LYS A 29 -22.21 -45.24 2.84
N GLN A 30 -21.34 -44.57 2.08
CA GLN A 30 -21.59 -43.21 1.60
C GLN A 30 -21.17 -42.97 0.15
N THR A 31 -21.82 -41.99 -0.46
CA THR A 31 -21.50 -41.39 -1.75
C THR A 31 -21.47 -39.86 -1.60
N PRO A 32 -20.35 -39.18 -1.92
CA PRO A 32 -19.09 -39.75 -2.40
C PRO A 32 -18.33 -40.50 -1.29
N GLY A 33 -17.31 -41.28 -1.65
CA GLY A 33 -16.61 -42.20 -0.75
C GLY A 33 -15.91 -41.52 0.43
N SER A 34 -15.50 -42.30 1.44
CA SER A 34 -15.00 -41.78 2.74
C SER A 34 -13.80 -40.82 2.66
N ASN A 35 -13.05 -40.84 1.56
CA ASN A 35 -11.85 -40.06 1.32
C ASN A 35 -12.04 -39.08 0.14
N GLN A 36 -13.27 -38.64 -0.10
CA GLN A 36 -13.65 -37.68 -1.15
C GLN A 36 -14.40 -36.50 -0.52
N PRO A 37 -14.23 -35.27 -1.03
CA PRO A 37 -15.05 -34.13 -0.61
C PRO A 37 -16.52 -34.38 -0.96
N GLY A 38 -17.44 -33.82 -0.16
CA GLY A 38 -18.87 -33.86 -0.45
C GLY A 38 -19.20 -33.12 -1.76
N PHE A 39 -20.36 -33.40 -2.34
CA PHE A 39 -20.83 -32.70 -3.52
C PHE A 39 -21.24 -31.27 -3.16
N PHE A 40 -20.46 -30.28 -3.61
CA PHE A 40 -20.85 -28.88 -3.50
C PHE A 40 -22.11 -28.60 -4.33
N ARG A 41 -23.10 -27.96 -3.71
CA ARG A 41 -24.31 -27.42 -4.35
C ARG A 41 -24.63 -26.04 -3.79
N ASN A 42 -24.84 -25.08 -4.69
CA ASN A 42 -25.33 -23.72 -4.43
C ASN A 42 -26.72 -23.48 -5.07
N ALA A 43 -27.38 -24.55 -5.50
CA ALA A 43 -28.73 -24.54 -6.08
C ALA A 43 -29.40 -25.91 -5.88
N GLU A 44 -30.74 -25.92 -5.82
CA GLU A 44 -31.55 -27.13 -5.81
C GLU A 44 -31.18 -28.09 -6.96
N GLY A 45 -31.35 -29.39 -6.74
CA GLY A 45 -30.99 -30.39 -7.74
C GLY A 45 -31.26 -31.81 -7.28
N TRP A 46 -31.26 -32.73 -8.25
CA TRP A 46 -31.59 -34.14 -8.08
C TRP A 46 -30.35 -34.98 -8.35
N TYR A 47 -30.13 -36.04 -7.58
CA TYR A 47 -28.94 -36.89 -7.69
C TYR A 47 -29.28 -38.39 -7.76
N ASP A 48 -28.98 -39.03 -8.89
CA ASP A 48 -29.13 -40.48 -9.12
C ASP A 48 -27.77 -41.24 -9.19
N GLY A 49 -26.67 -40.51 -8.98
CA GLY A 49 -25.33 -40.87 -9.46
C GLY A 49 -24.72 -39.73 -10.29
N THR A 50 -25.57 -39.02 -11.03
CA THR A 50 -25.30 -37.76 -11.73
C THR A 50 -26.17 -36.64 -11.14
N TRP A 51 -25.73 -35.38 -11.22
CA TRP A 51 -26.53 -34.22 -10.80
C TRP A 51 -27.39 -33.67 -11.93
N HIS A 52 -28.68 -33.46 -11.66
CA HIS A 52 -29.65 -32.84 -12.57
C HIS A 52 -30.19 -31.55 -11.96
N ASN A 53 -30.26 -30.47 -12.73
CA ASN A 53 -30.78 -29.16 -12.28
C ASN A 53 -32.30 -29.00 -12.50
N SER A 54 -32.99 -30.05 -12.92
CA SER A 54 -34.45 -30.15 -13.04
C SER A 54 -34.89 -31.55 -12.61
N ASN A 55 -36.18 -31.73 -12.28
CA ASN A 55 -36.69 -32.99 -11.75
C ASN A 55 -36.68 -34.11 -12.82
N PRO A 56 -35.85 -35.16 -12.69
CA PRO A 56 -35.76 -36.23 -13.68
C PRO A 56 -36.97 -37.18 -13.66
N ILE A 57 -37.74 -37.21 -12.56
CA ILE A 57 -38.95 -38.03 -12.42
C ILE A 57 -40.02 -37.58 -13.42
N ALA A 58 -40.10 -36.29 -13.73
CA ALA A 58 -41.07 -35.71 -14.66
C ALA A 58 -40.93 -36.25 -16.10
N ALA A 59 -39.78 -36.81 -16.48
CA ALA A 59 -39.59 -37.45 -17.77
C ALA A 59 -40.30 -38.81 -17.90
N ALA A 60 -40.80 -39.39 -16.79
CA ALA A 60 -41.38 -40.73 -16.72
C ALA A 60 -42.92 -40.78 -16.73
N GLY A 61 -43.59 -39.74 -17.23
CA GLY A 61 -44.98 -39.81 -17.70
C GLY A 61 -46.07 -39.80 -16.62
N GLY A 62 -46.38 -38.61 -16.11
CA GLY A 62 -47.59 -38.35 -15.32
C GLY A 62 -47.78 -36.86 -15.06
N GLU A 63 -48.94 -36.31 -15.42
CA GLU A 63 -49.29 -34.91 -15.10
C GLU A 63 -49.65 -34.76 -13.62
N VAL A 64 -49.10 -33.73 -12.98
CA VAL A 64 -49.59 -33.19 -11.69
C VAL A 64 -49.58 -31.67 -11.80
N GLU A 65 -50.74 -31.03 -11.63
CA GLU A 65 -50.85 -29.58 -11.63
C GLU A 65 -50.20 -29.00 -10.35
N GLY A 66 -49.56 -27.83 -10.48
CA GLY A 66 -48.64 -27.34 -9.46
C GLY A 66 -49.29 -26.68 -8.23
N ILE A 67 -48.44 -26.37 -7.24
CA ILE A 67 -48.25 -25.02 -6.64
C ILE A 67 -47.12 -25.13 -5.59
N VAL A 68 -46.03 -24.39 -5.81
CA VAL A 68 -45.40 -23.54 -4.79
C VAL A 68 -44.97 -22.26 -5.52
N SER A 69 -45.35 -21.11 -4.99
CA SER A 69 -45.08 -19.79 -5.60
C SER A 69 -44.04 -19.00 -4.81
N VAL A 70 -43.04 -18.44 -5.50
CA VAL A 70 -42.22 -17.37 -4.90
C VAL A 70 -43.04 -16.08 -4.90
N THR A 71 -43.38 -15.59 -3.71
CA THR A 71 -44.00 -14.26 -3.53
C THR A 71 -43.36 -13.52 -2.36
N ASN A 72 -42.54 -12.52 -2.67
CA ASN A 72 -42.19 -11.47 -1.71
C ASN A 72 -43.44 -10.63 -1.43
N ALA A 73 -44.16 -10.94 -0.35
CA ALA A 73 -45.33 -10.20 0.10
C ALA A 73 -44.99 -9.39 1.37
N SER A 74 -44.63 -8.12 1.17
CA SER A 74 -44.33 -7.20 2.27
C SER A 74 -45.60 -6.81 3.04
N TYR A 75 -45.78 -7.38 4.23
CA TYR A 75 -46.86 -7.04 5.15
C TYR A 75 -46.32 -6.43 6.45
N ALA A 76 -46.44 -5.10 6.56
CA ALA A 76 -46.34 -4.43 7.83
C ALA A 76 -47.65 -4.61 8.61
N LEU A 77 -47.58 -5.20 9.81
CA LEU A 77 -48.66 -5.21 10.79
C LEU A 77 -48.09 -4.99 12.20
N ALA A 78 -48.62 -3.99 12.90
CA ALA A 78 -48.30 -3.72 14.29
C ALA A 78 -49.37 -4.34 15.21
N GLY A 79 -48.97 -4.99 16.31
CA GLY A 79 -49.92 -5.35 17.38
C GLY A 79 -49.55 -6.51 18.29
N SER A 80 -49.57 -6.23 19.60
CA SER A 80 -50.00 -7.12 20.69
C SER A 80 -49.35 -8.51 20.94
N THR A 81 -48.54 -8.55 21.99
CA THR A 81 -48.62 -9.49 23.15
C THR A 81 -48.37 -11.02 23.01
N ALA A 82 -47.17 -11.41 23.44
CA ALA A 82 -46.89 -12.24 24.64
C ALA A 82 -47.16 -13.78 24.66
N SER A 83 -46.60 -14.41 25.72
CA SER A 83 -46.57 -15.85 26.11
C SER A 83 -45.84 -16.81 25.15
N THR A 84 -44.80 -17.61 25.47
CA THR A 84 -44.18 -18.26 26.67
C THR A 84 -44.44 -19.78 26.78
N PHE A 85 -43.46 -20.50 27.37
CA PHE A 85 -43.37 -21.94 27.65
C PHE A 85 -42.96 -22.88 26.48
N SER A 86 -42.36 -24.06 26.70
CA SER A 86 -41.22 -24.45 27.59
C SER A 86 -40.88 -25.96 27.50
N ALA A 87 -39.58 -26.26 27.48
CA ALA A 87 -38.88 -27.32 28.23
C ALA A 87 -39.06 -28.85 27.95
N VAL A 88 -37.91 -29.47 27.56
CA VAL A 88 -37.17 -30.55 28.29
C VAL A 88 -37.58 -32.05 28.17
N SER A 89 -36.54 -32.92 28.14
CA SER A 89 -36.50 -34.38 28.47
C SER A 89 -37.01 -35.40 27.42
N GLN A 90 -36.50 -36.65 27.32
CA GLN A 90 -35.41 -37.38 28.02
C GLN A 90 -34.93 -38.65 27.22
N ILE A 91 -34.26 -39.61 27.92
CA ILE A 91 -33.89 -41.00 27.52
C ILE A 91 -32.55 -41.08 26.76
N THR A 92 -31.41 -41.65 27.19
CA THR A 92 -30.92 -42.67 28.18
C THR A 92 -30.50 -44.04 27.60
N ALA A 93 -29.20 -44.33 27.77
CA ALA A 93 -28.35 -45.45 27.33
C ALA A 93 -28.80 -46.92 27.47
N ALA A 94 -28.15 -47.78 26.68
CA ALA A 94 -27.86 -49.21 26.95
C ALA A 94 -26.53 -49.63 26.26
N ALA A 95 -25.90 -50.74 26.66
CA ALA A 95 -24.54 -51.16 26.22
C ALA A 95 -24.30 -52.69 26.30
N SER A 96 -23.05 -53.13 26.00
CA SER A 96 -22.49 -54.51 25.98
C SER A 96 -22.81 -55.35 24.71
N GLU A 97 -21.98 -56.29 24.21
CA GLU A 97 -20.61 -56.80 24.51
C GLU A 97 -20.12 -57.67 23.30
N ALA A 98 -18.92 -58.28 23.14
CA ALA A 98 -17.66 -58.46 23.90
C ALA A 98 -16.49 -58.91 22.96
N ALA A 99 -15.24 -58.97 23.49
CA ALA A 99 -14.08 -59.80 23.06
C ALA A 99 -13.40 -59.58 21.68
N SER A 100 -12.05 -59.65 21.51
CA SER A 100 -10.94 -59.83 22.47
C SER A 100 -9.53 -59.53 21.88
N ALA A 101 -8.65 -58.92 22.69
CA ALA A 101 -7.17 -58.80 22.58
C ALA A 101 -6.56 -58.09 21.34
N SER A 102 -5.39 -57.43 21.40
CA SER A 102 -4.36 -57.30 22.46
C SER A 102 -3.90 -55.84 22.71
N THR A 103 -3.18 -55.59 23.81
CA THR A 103 -3.01 -54.25 24.42
C THR A 103 -1.70 -53.51 24.12
N ALA A 104 -1.79 -52.19 23.93
CA ALA A 104 -0.79 -51.20 24.35
C ALA A 104 -1.53 -49.91 24.80
N THR A 105 -1.03 -49.21 25.83
CA THR A 105 -1.79 -48.17 26.56
C THR A 105 -1.68 -46.76 25.96
N LEU A 106 -2.84 -46.09 25.85
CA LEU A 106 -2.99 -44.62 25.85
C LEU A 106 -4.06 -44.22 26.88
N ALA A 107 -4.07 -42.94 27.27
CA ALA A 107 -4.76 -42.46 28.47
C ALA A 107 -6.27 -42.18 28.30
N ASN A 108 -6.94 -42.11 29.45
CA ASN A 108 -8.38 -41.98 29.70
C ASN A 108 -9.12 -40.93 28.83
N PRO A 109 -10.15 -41.32 28.05
CA PRO A 109 -10.93 -40.39 27.20
C PRO A 109 -12.03 -39.66 28.01
N ALA A 110 -11.62 -38.76 28.92
CA ALA A 110 -12.54 -37.99 29.78
C ALA A 110 -12.43 -36.46 29.61
N THR A 111 -11.55 -35.98 28.73
CA THR A 111 -11.17 -34.55 28.60
C THR A 111 -11.49 -33.92 27.24
N LEU A 112 -12.17 -34.64 26.33
CA LEU A 112 -12.43 -34.19 24.95
C LEU A 112 -13.90 -33.82 24.65
N VAL A 113 -14.75 -33.69 25.69
CA VAL A 113 -16.20 -33.44 25.53
C VAL A 113 -16.60 -32.01 25.95
N SER A 114 -15.66 -31.18 26.42
CA SER A 114 -15.91 -29.80 26.86
C SER A 114 -15.29 -28.71 25.96
N ALA A 115 -14.73 -29.08 24.80
CA ALA A 115 -13.98 -28.17 23.93
C ALA A 115 -14.79 -27.62 22.72
N ALA A 116 -16.10 -27.87 22.66
CA ALA A 116 -16.94 -27.58 21.49
C ALA A 116 -18.16 -26.66 21.80
N ALA A 117 -18.16 -25.97 22.94
CA ALA A 117 -19.34 -25.27 23.46
C ALA A 117 -19.05 -23.89 24.12
N SER A 118 -18.00 -23.18 23.68
CA SER A 118 -17.73 -21.80 24.11
C SER A 118 -16.84 -21.02 23.13
N VAL A 119 -17.25 -20.92 21.85
CA VAL A 119 -16.66 -19.98 20.88
C VAL A 119 -17.74 -18.99 20.43
N SER A 120 -18.26 -18.24 21.38
CA SER A 120 -19.20 -17.14 21.15
C SER A 120 -18.43 -15.81 21.10
N ASN A 121 -18.56 -15.09 19.98
CA ASN A 121 -18.06 -13.72 19.80
C ASN A 121 -16.53 -13.53 19.93
N ALA A 122 -15.77 -14.26 19.11
CA ALA A 122 -14.66 -13.58 18.43
C ALA A 122 -15.31 -12.70 17.33
N SER A 123 -15.17 -11.38 17.42
CA SER A 123 -15.73 -10.46 16.43
C SER A 123 -14.92 -10.52 15.13
N SER A 124 -15.53 -11.02 14.05
CA SER A 124 -14.99 -10.83 12.70
C SER A 124 -14.93 -9.33 12.40
N GLN A 125 -13.74 -8.79 12.11
CA GLN A 125 -13.53 -7.39 11.70
C GLN A 125 -14.01 -7.10 10.26
N ASN A 126 -15.04 -7.83 9.79
CA ASN A 126 -15.75 -7.54 8.57
C ASN A 126 -16.58 -6.26 8.77
N GLY A 127 -16.02 -5.11 8.43
CA GLY A 127 -16.74 -3.83 8.49
C GLY A 127 -15.87 -2.58 8.41
N ILE A 128 -14.54 -2.69 8.56
CA ILE A 128 -13.65 -1.53 8.57
C ILE A 128 -12.93 -1.38 7.23
N PHE A 129 -13.30 -0.34 6.47
CA PHE A 129 -12.65 0.05 5.21
C PHE A 129 -12.05 1.46 5.31
N SER A 130 -10.97 1.70 4.57
CA SER A 130 -10.47 3.04 4.28
C SER A 130 -9.80 3.06 2.91
N TRP A 131 -9.99 4.13 2.14
CA TRP A 131 -9.28 4.37 0.89
C TRP A 131 -7.75 4.46 1.09
N ASP A 132 -7.29 4.80 2.30
CA ASP A 132 -5.87 4.79 2.68
C ASP A 132 -5.26 3.37 2.79
N ASN A 133 -6.10 2.35 2.90
CA ASN A 133 -5.73 0.94 2.87
C ASN A 133 -6.31 0.20 1.65
N ALA A 134 -6.73 0.93 0.61
CA ALA A 134 -7.29 0.33 -0.60
C ALA A 134 -6.30 -0.68 -1.22
N ASN A 135 -6.82 -1.86 -1.57
CA ASN A 135 -6.19 -2.88 -2.39
C ASN A 135 -7.04 -3.02 -3.66
N VAL A 136 -6.69 -2.21 -4.66
CA VAL A 136 -7.41 -2.11 -5.93
C VAL A 136 -6.97 -3.25 -6.84
N TYR A 137 -7.91 -4.03 -7.36
CA TYR A 137 -7.65 -4.94 -8.47
C TYR A 137 -8.09 -4.26 -9.78
N PHE A 138 -7.13 -3.82 -10.58
CA PHE A 138 -7.39 -3.21 -11.89
C PHE A 138 -7.48 -4.31 -12.97
N VAL A 139 -8.63 -4.36 -13.64
CA VAL A 139 -8.95 -5.37 -14.64
C VAL A 139 -9.46 -4.75 -15.95
N LEU A 140 -8.79 -5.09 -17.05
CA LEU A 140 -9.34 -4.89 -18.40
C LEU A 140 -10.37 -6.00 -18.65
N THR A 141 -11.66 -5.65 -18.63
CA THR A 141 -12.76 -6.62 -18.57
C THR A 141 -12.68 -7.64 -19.71
N ASP A 142 -12.53 -7.16 -20.96
CA ASP A 142 -12.36 -7.98 -22.18
C ASP A 142 -11.25 -9.02 -22.09
N ARG A 143 -10.22 -8.77 -21.28
CA ARG A 143 -9.02 -9.60 -21.16
C ARG A 143 -9.05 -10.51 -19.94
N PHE A 144 -10.09 -10.47 -19.12
CA PHE A 144 -10.18 -11.24 -17.88
C PHE A 144 -10.84 -12.61 -18.05
N LYS A 145 -12.16 -12.68 -18.21
CA LYS A 145 -12.92 -13.95 -18.23
C LYS A 145 -14.18 -13.80 -19.09
N ASP A 146 -14.26 -14.60 -20.14
CA ASP A 146 -15.49 -14.80 -20.92
C ASP A 146 -16.50 -15.58 -20.08
N GLY A 147 -17.66 -14.98 -19.79
CA GLY A 147 -18.77 -15.58 -19.03
C GLY A 147 -20.01 -15.83 -19.89
N ASP A 148 -20.19 -15.11 -20.99
CA ASP A 148 -21.28 -15.30 -21.95
C ASP A 148 -20.81 -15.16 -23.41
N PRO A 149 -20.36 -16.27 -24.03
CA PRO A 149 -19.88 -16.27 -25.41
C PRO A 149 -20.90 -15.83 -26.47
N SER A 150 -22.17 -15.60 -26.11
CA SER A 150 -23.17 -15.04 -27.03
C SER A 150 -22.95 -13.55 -27.30
N ASN A 151 -22.26 -12.83 -26.40
CA ASN A 151 -21.95 -11.40 -26.58
C ASN A 151 -20.70 -11.15 -27.44
N ASN A 152 -19.80 -12.14 -27.58
CA ASN A 152 -18.45 -12.03 -28.15
C ASN A 152 -18.34 -11.42 -29.56
N ASN A 153 -19.43 -11.38 -30.33
CA ASN A 153 -19.47 -10.83 -31.69
C ASN A 153 -20.44 -9.62 -31.81
N ALA A 154 -20.67 -8.90 -30.71
CA ALA A 154 -21.52 -7.71 -30.71
C ALA A 154 -21.06 -6.68 -31.76
N TYR A 155 -22.03 -5.99 -32.36
CA TYR A 155 -21.84 -5.05 -33.48
C TYR A 155 -21.13 -5.63 -34.72
N GLY A 156 -20.95 -6.95 -34.80
CA GLY A 156 -20.16 -7.60 -35.84
C GLY A 156 -18.65 -7.53 -35.62
N ARG A 157 -18.19 -7.08 -34.44
CA ARG A 157 -16.76 -7.09 -34.07
C ARG A 157 -16.24 -8.54 -34.05
N PRO A 158 -15.15 -8.86 -34.78
CA PRO A 158 -14.65 -10.22 -34.86
C PRO A 158 -13.59 -10.51 -33.78
N GLN A 159 -13.49 -11.78 -33.40
CA GLN A 159 -12.48 -12.31 -32.45
C GLN A 159 -11.05 -12.42 -33.04
N ARG A 160 -10.88 -12.15 -34.35
CA ARG A 160 -9.59 -11.99 -35.05
C ARG A 160 -9.78 -11.02 -36.21
N ASP A 161 -8.75 -10.23 -36.51
CA ASP A 161 -8.79 -9.32 -37.66
C ASP A 161 -8.69 -10.09 -39.00
N ALA A 162 -8.89 -9.39 -40.12
CA ALA A 162 -8.84 -10.01 -41.45
C ALA A 162 -7.44 -10.50 -41.88
N THR A 163 -6.39 -10.17 -41.12
CA THR A 163 -5.04 -10.74 -41.28
C THR A 163 -4.79 -11.95 -40.38
N GLY A 164 -5.75 -12.28 -39.51
CA GLY A 164 -5.72 -13.39 -38.56
C GLY A 164 -5.13 -13.05 -37.19
N LYS A 165 -4.83 -11.78 -36.90
CA LYS A 165 -4.24 -11.34 -35.62
C LYS A 165 -5.29 -11.21 -34.52
N ASN A 166 -4.88 -11.35 -33.25
CA ASN A 166 -5.72 -11.09 -32.08
C ASN A 166 -4.98 -10.18 -31.08
N ILE A 167 -4.81 -8.91 -31.48
CA ILE A 167 -4.02 -7.91 -30.74
C ILE A 167 -4.95 -6.80 -30.23
N GLY A 168 -5.57 -6.08 -31.17
CA GLY A 168 -6.50 -4.97 -30.90
C GLY A 168 -7.98 -5.34 -30.99
N THR A 169 -8.31 -6.63 -31.12
CA THR A 169 -9.68 -7.17 -31.15
C THR A 169 -10.22 -7.44 -29.74
N PHE A 170 -11.53 -7.70 -29.62
CA PHE A 170 -12.13 -8.20 -28.38
C PHE A 170 -11.76 -9.67 -28.17
N HIS A 171 -11.43 -10.05 -26.94
CA HIS A 171 -11.12 -11.40 -26.48
C HIS A 171 -12.28 -12.05 -25.71
N GLY A 172 -13.37 -11.32 -25.47
CA GLY A 172 -14.65 -11.85 -24.98
C GLY A 172 -14.87 -11.79 -23.47
N GLY A 173 -14.00 -11.12 -22.71
CA GLY A 173 -14.18 -11.00 -21.25
C GLY A 173 -15.28 -10.00 -20.85
N ASP A 174 -16.11 -10.38 -19.88
CA ASP A 174 -17.35 -9.65 -19.57
C ASP A 174 -17.68 -9.58 -18.06
N LEU A 175 -18.76 -8.85 -17.73
CA LEU A 175 -19.25 -8.71 -16.36
C LEU A 175 -19.73 -10.03 -15.74
N LYS A 176 -20.18 -11.01 -16.53
CA LYS A 176 -20.58 -12.31 -16.02
C LYS A 176 -19.35 -13.11 -15.59
N GLY A 177 -18.26 -13.07 -16.34
CA GLY A 177 -16.98 -13.65 -15.99
C GLY A 177 -16.33 -13.00 -14.77
N LEU A 178 -16.46 -11.68 -14.60
CA LEU A 178 -16.11 -11.00 -13.35
C LEU A 178 -16.97 -11.49 -12.17
N THR A 179 -18.29 -11.61 -12.37
CA THR A 179 -19.23 -12.07 -11.35
C THR A 179 -19.03 -13.55 -10.99
N GLU A 180 -18.64 -14.41 -11.93
CA GLU A 180 -18.17 -15.78 -11.65
C GLU A 180 -16.97 -15.77 -10.69
N LYS A 181 -15.99 -14.90 -10.90
CA LYS A 181 -14.80 -14.82 -10.03
C LYS A 181 -15.06 -14.19 -8.67
N LEU A 182 -16.07 -13.33 -8.53
CA LEU A 182 -16.62 -12.96 -7.22
C LEU A 182 -17.29 -14.16 -6.53
N ARG A 183 -18.13 -14.95 -7.23
CA ARG A 183 -18.77 -16.15 -6.66
C ARG A 183 -17.79 -17.27 -6.29
N GLU A 184 -16.66 -17.37 -7.00
CA GLU A 184 -15.54 -18.28 -6.68
C GLU A 184 -14.69 -17.81 -5.48
N GLY A 185 -14.86 -16.57 -5.01
CA GLY A 185 -14.04 -15.99 -3.93
C GLY A 185 -12.66 -15.49 -4.37
N TYR A 186 -12.39 -15.38 -5.68
CA TYR A 186 -11.05 -15.05 -6.19
C TYR A 186 -10.53 -13.69 -5.69
N PHE A 187 -11.38 -12.67 -5.69
CA PHE A 187 -11.05 -11.33 -5.21
C PHE A 187 -10.96 -11.26 -3.69
N THR A 188 -11.87 -11.94 -2.98
CA THR A 188 -11.84 -12.02 -1.51
C THR A 188 -10.59 -12.73 -1.01
N ASP A 189 -10.15 -13.81 -1.67
CA ASP A 189 -8.91 -14.54 -1.34
C ASP A 189 -7.65 -13.69 -1.57
N LEU A 190 -7.67 -12.80 -2.57
CA LEU A 190 -6.61 -11.82 -2.83
C LEU A 190 -6.62 -10.63 -1.84
N GLY A 191 -7.59 -10.58 -0.92
CA GLY A 191 -7.79 -9.43 -0.03
C GLY A 191 -8.10 -8.15 -0.81
N THR A 192 -8.68 -8.27 -2.00
CA THR A 192 -9.13 -7.14 -2.81
C THR A 192 -10.35 -6.52 -2.13
N ASN A 193 -10.30 -5.22 -1.85
CA ASN A 193 -11.42 -4.47 -1.27
C ASN A 193 -11.94 -3.36 -2.21
N VAL A 194 -11.34 -3.21 -3.39
CA VAL A 194 -11.82 -2.38 -4.51
C VAL A 194 -11.54 -3.10 -5.83
N ILE A 195 -12.50 -3.21 -6.75
CA ILE A 195 -12.25 -3.63 -8.14
C ILE A 195 -12.43 -2.41 -9.05
N TRP A 196 -11.39 -2.10 -9.83
CA TRP A 196 -11.47 -1.10 -10.91
C TRP A 196 -11.62 -1.84 -12.26
N ILE A 197 -12.77 -1.66 -12.90
CA ILE A 197 -13.05 -2.23 -14.23
C ILE A 197 -12.85 -1.20 -15.34
N SER A 198 -12.51 -1.67 -16.54
CA SER A 198 -12.51 -0.87 -17.77
C SER A 198 -13.85 -0.14 -17.99
N ALA A 199 -13.80 1.01 -18.65
CA ALA A 199 -14.95 1.86 -18.95
C ALA A 199 -16.10 1.07 -19.62
N PRO A 200 -17.30 0.97 -18.98
CA PRO A 200 -18.36 0.04 -19.40
C PRO A 200 -19.35 0.58 -20.44
N TYR A 201 -19.25 1.88 -20.79
CA TYR A 201 -20.11 2.51 -21.78
C TYR A 201 -19.76 2.11 -23.22
N GLU A 202 -20.74 2.24 -24.12
CA GLU A 202 -20.63 1.82 -25.52
C GLU A 202 -19.45 2.48 -26.24
N GLN A 203 -18.67 1.64 -26.92
CA GLN A 203 -17.48 1.98 -27.68
C GLN A 203 -17.79 2.07 -29.18
N MET A 204 -16.88 2.65 -29.97
CA MET A 204 -16.92 2.57 -31.45
C MET A 204 -17.24 1.17 -31.98
N HIS A 205 -18.06 1.07 -33.03
CA HIS A 205 -18.50 -0.25 -33.53
C HIS A 205 -17.46 -0.92 -34.42
N GLY A 206 -16.67 -0.14 -35.16
CA GLY A 206 -15.61 -0.64 -36.05
C GLY A 206 -14.20 -0.58 -35.46
N TRP A 207 -13.21 -0.42 -36.33
CA TRP A 207 -11.78 -0.41 -36.03
C TRP A 207 -11.06 0.81 -36.63
N VAL A 208 -9.84 1.06 -36.14
CA VAL A 208 -8.80 1.88 -36.77
C VAL A 208 -7.50 1.08 -36.95
N GLY A 209 -6.52 1.61 -37.68
CA GLY A 209 -5.23 0.97 -37.84
C GLY A 209 -4.43 0.94 -36.53
N GLY A 210 -4.00 -0.25 -36.11
CA GLY A 210 -3.28 -0.47 -34.87
C GLY A 210 -1.79 -0.16 -34.98
N GLY A 211 -1.30 0.67 -34.05
CA GLY A 211 0.11 1.02 -33.90
C GLY A 211 0.69 1.89 -35.03
N THR A 212 1.96 2.23 -34.90
CA THR A 212 2.67 3.14 -35.84
C THR A 212 2.76 2.59 -37.27
N GLY A 213 2.68 1.26 -37.44
CA GLY A 213 2.69 0.58 -38.73
C GLY A 213 1.31 0.22 -39.29
N GLY A 214 0.22 0.44 -38.54
CA GLY A 214 -1.14 0.07 -38.95
C GLY A 214 -1.29 -1.43 -39.22
N ASP A 215 -0.57 -2.27 -38.48
CA ASP A 215 -0.33 -3.67 -38.87
C ASP A 215 -1.36 -4.67 -38.31
N PHE A 216 -2.28 -4.22 -37.46
CA PHE A 216 -3.43 -4.97 -36.95
C PHE A 216 -4.68 -4.08 -36.91
N ALA A 217 -5.89 -4.66 -36.90
CA ALA A 217 -7.11 -3.89 -36.63
C ALA A 217 -7.25 -3.61 -35.13
N HIS A 218 -7.55 -2.37 -34.76
CA HIS A 218 -7.68 -1.92 -33.38
C HIS A 218 -9.11 -1.43 -33.11
N TYR A 219 -9.79 -2.11 -32.20
CA TYR A 219 -11.16 -1.85 -31.72
C TYR A 219 -11.10 -1.31 -30.28
N GLY A 220 -12.20 -0.73 -29.79
CA GLY A 220 -12.30 -0.12 -28.44
C GLY A 220 -12.35 -1.10 -27.25
N TYR A 221 -11.74 -2.28 -27.32
CA TYR A 221 -11.84 -3.36 -26.31
C TYR A 221 -11.45 -2.96 -24.87
N HIS A 222 -10.69 -1.86 -24.74
CA HIS A 222 -10.14 -1.34 -23.48
C HIS A 222 -11.02 -0.27 -22.83
N GLY A 223 -12.06 0.23 -23.51
CA GLY A 223 -13.04 1.18 -22.95
C GLY A 223 -12.81 2.68 -23.25
N TYR A 224 -11.70 3.06 -23.90
CA TYR A 224 -11.34 4.48 -24.06
C TYR A 224 -11.86 5.15 -25.35
N TYR A 225 -12.57 4.41 -26.21
CA TYR A 225 -13.06 4.88 -27.52
C TYR A 225 -14.58 5.04 -27.51
N ALA A 226 -15.09 5.85 -26.57
CA ALA A 226 -16.50 6.05 -26.30
C ALA A 226 -17.32 6.51 -27.53
N LEU A 227 -18.49 5.92 -27.72
CA LEU A 227 -19.51 6.30 -28.69
C LEU A 227 -20.78 6.84 -28.00
N ASP A 228 -21.21 6.24 -26.89
CA ASP A 228 -22.41 6.66 -26.15
C ASP A 228 -22.31 6.36 -24.64
N PHE A 229 -22.03 7.40 -23.84
CA PHE A 229 -21.91 7.31 -22.38
C PHE A 229 -23.21 6.94 -21.64
N SER A 230 -24.37 6.92 -22.33
CA SER A 230 -25.68 6.65 -21.72
C SER A 230 -26.11 5.18 -21.77
N MET A 231 -25.28 4.30 -22.34
CA MET A 231 -25.58 2.87 -22.46
C MET A 231 -24.33 2.00 -22.41
N MET A 232 -24.51 0.73 -22.04
CA MET A 232 -23.45 -0.27 -21.94
C MET A 232 -22.93 -0.70 -23.31
N ASP A 233 -21.63 -1.00 -23.42
CA ASP A 233 -21.14 -1.74 -24.56
C ASP A 233 -21.63 -3.19 -24.52
N ARG A 234 -22.23 -3.66 -25.61
CA ARG A 234 -22.82 -5.00 -25.70
C ARG A 234 -21.81 -6.13 -25.53
N ASN A 235 -20.51 -5.92 -25.74
CA ASN A 235 -19.48 -6.91 -25.43
C ASN A 235 -19.21 -7.07 -23.92
N MET A 236 -19.62 -6.13 -23.06
CA MET A 236 -19.34 -6.21 -21.62
C MET A 236 -20.52 -6.78 -20.81
N GLY A 237 -21.74 -6.78 -21.35
CA GLY A 237 -22.93 -7.36 -20.72
C GLY A 237 -24.17 -6.48 -20.85
N THR A 238 -25.08 -6.58 -19.89
CA THR A 238 -26.33 -5.82 -19.78
C THR A 238 -26.41 -5.05 -18.46
N VAL A 239 -27.37 -4.12 -18.37
CA VAL A 239 -27.71 -3.41 -17.11
C VAL A 239 -28.05 -4.39 -15.98
N SER A 240 -28.56 -5.59 -16.29
CA SER A 240 -28.81 -6.62 -15.28
C SER A 240 -27.52 -7.23 -14.75
N ASP A 241 -26.55 -7.50 -15.64
CA ASP A 241 -25.26 -8.09 -15.26
C ASP A 241 -24.41 -7.09 -14.46
N MET A 242 -24.50 -5.80 -14.80
CA MET A 242 -23.84 -4.73 -14.04
C MET A 242 -24.42 -4.58 -12.63
N ARG A 243 -25.75 -4.64 -12.46
CA ARG A 243 -26.36 -4.66 -11.12
C ARG A 243 -25.94 -5.89 -10.33
N GLU A 244 -25.93 -7.09 -10.94
CA GLU A 244 -25.51 -8.31 -10.23
C GLU A 244 -24.03 -8.25 -9.81
N PHE A 245 -23.15 -7.77 -10.70
CA PHE A 245 -21.73 -7.59 -10.40
C PHE A 245 -21.51 -6.65 -9.19
N VAL A 246 -22.15 -5.48 -9.18
CA VAL A 246 -21.99 -4.50 -8.08
C VAL A 246 -22.66 -4.98 -6.80
N ASP A 247 -23.90 -5.49 -6.86
CA ASP A 247 -24.61 -6.07 -5.69
C ASP A 247 -23.76 -7.16 -5.01
N LEU A 248 -23.14 -8.04 -5.81
CA LEU A 248 -22.31 -9.12 -5.30
C LEU A 248 -20.98 -8.61 -4.72
N ALA A 249 -20.29 -7.69 -5.40
CA ALA A 249 -19.07 -7.06 -4.88
C ALA A 249 -19.34 -6.36 -3.54
N HIS A 250 -20.39 -5.54 -3.48
CA HIS A 250 -20.82 -4.87 -2.25
C HIS A 250 -21.17 -5.85 -1.14
N SER A 251 -21.81 -6.98 -1.45
CA SER A 251 -22.11 -8.04 -0.46
C SER A 251 -20.87 -8.72 0.13
N GLN A 252 -19.73 -8.61 -0.56
CA GLN A 252 -18.42 -9.11 -0.12
C GLN A 252 -17.54 -8.01 0.51
N GLY A 253 -18.06 -6.78 0.67
CA GLY A 253 -17.31 -5.63 1.19
C GLY A 253 -16.44 -4.93 0.14
N ILE A 254 -16.53 -5.31 -1.12
CA ILE A 254 -15.67 -4.85 -2.22
C ILE A 254 -16.34 -3.65 -2.92
N ARG A 255 -15.62 -2.53 -2.99
CA ARG A 255 -16.05 -1.32 -3.73
C ARG A 255 -15.87 -1.53 -5.24
N VAL A 256 -16.69 -0.90 -6.07
CA VAL A 256 -16.56 -0.91 -7.54
C VAL A 256 -16.18 0.48 -8.05
N VAL A 257 -15.08 0.54 -8.80
CA VAL A 257 -14.58 1.74 -9.47
C VAL A 257 -14.70 1.56 -10.98
N LEU A 258 -15.22 2.58 -11.66
CA LEU A 258 -15.22 2.63 -13.13
C LEU A 258 -14.08 3.47 -13.66
N ASP A 259 -13.53 3.05 -14.80
CA ASP A 259 -12.78 3.96 -15.65
C ASP A 259 -13.70 4.99 -16.32
N VAL A 260 -13.28 6.25 -16.38
CA VAL A 260 -14.05 7.33 -17.02
C VAL A 260 -13.17 8.24 -17.87
N VAL A 261 -13.60 8.42 -19.11
CA VAL A 261 -13.03 9.36 -20.08
C VAL A 261 -13.95 10.58 -20.18
N LEU A 262 -13.42 11.75 -19.83
CA LEU A 262 -14.06 13.05 -20.09
C LEU A 262 -13.38 13.81 -21.25
N ASN A 263 -12.21 13.33 -21.68
CA ASN A 263 -11.31 13.97 -22.64
C ASN A 263 -11.72 13.77 -24.11
N HIS A 264 -12.08 12.54 -24.53
CA HIS A 264 -12.33 12.24 -25.94
C HIS A 264 -13.38 11.13 -26.17
N PRO A 265 -14.10 11.13 -27.30
CA PRO A 265 -14.76 9.96 -27.84
C PRO A 265 -13.77 9.08 -28.61
N GLY A 266 -14.25 7.96 -29.15
CA GLY A 266 -13.49 7.18 -30.14
C GLY A 266 -13.30 7.91 -31.47
N TYR A 267 -12.29 7.48 -32.24
CA TYR A 267 -12.09 7.88 -33.63
C TYR A 267 -13.31 7.55 -34.51
N SER A 268 -13.37 8.16 -35.70
CA SER A 268 -14.31 7.77 -36.75
C SER A 268 -13.91 6.45 -37.43
N THR A 269 -14.67 5.37 -37.23
CA THR A 269 -14.46 4.09 -37.95
C THR A 269 -15.34 3.99 -39.19
N LEU A 270 -15.00 3.09 -40.12
CA LEU A 270 -15.82 2.83 -41.32
C LEU A 270 -17.21 2.28 -40.99
N GLN A 271 -17.37 1.57 -39.86
CA GLN A 271 -18.66 1.05 -39.39
C GLN A 271 -19.55 2.19 -38.91
N ASP A 272 -19.04 3.04 -38.00
CA ASP A 272 -19.80 4.16 -37.45
C ASP A 272 -20.18 5.19 -38.55
N MET A 273 -19.28 5.42 -39.52
CA MET A 273 -19.55 6.25 -40.71
C MET A 273 -20.69 5.69 -41.58
N GLU A 274 -20.85 4.37 -41.64
CA GLU A 274 -21.94 3.71 -42.39
C GLU A 274 -23.24 3.72 -41.60
N ASP A 275 -23.20 3.32 -40.33
CA ASP A 275 -24.38 3.23 -39.48
C ASP A 275 -24.95 4.61 -39.10
N TYR A 276 -24.14 5.66 -39.02
CA TYR A 276 -24.61 7.01 -38.64
C TYR A 276 -24.50 8.04 -39.78
N ASN A 277 -24.10 7.62 -40.98
CA ASN A 277 -24.09 8.44 -42.20
C ASN A 277 -23.32 9.77 -42.02
N PHE A 278 -22.03 9.65 -41.71
CA PHE A 278 -21.08 10.76 -41.68
C PHE A 278 -19.75 10.37 -42.35
N GLY A 279 -18.94 11.36 -42.71
CA GLY A 279 -17.67 11.16 -43.40
C GLY A 279 -17.83 10.81 -44.89
N ALA A 280 -16.79 11.08 -45.67
CA ALA A 280 -16.79 10.88 -47.13
C ALA A 280 -15.87 9.71 -47.52
N ARG A 281 -16.45 8.50 -47.62
CA ARG A 281 -15.72 7.21 -47.75
C ARG A 281 -15.30 6.80 -49.17
N ASN A 282 -15.48 7.66 -50.17
CA ASN A 282 -15.08 7.50 -51.59
C ASN A 282 -15.16 6.09 -52.21
N GLY A 283 -16.19 5.31 -51.85
CA GLY A 283 -16.47 4.00 -52.43
C GLY A 283 -16.12 2.78 -51.58
N ILE A 284 -15.60 2.95 -50.35
CA ILE A 284 -15.38 1.82 -49.42
C ILE A 284 -16.47 1.72 -48.33
N GLY A 285 -16.85 0.48 -48.01
CA GLY A 285 -17.84 0.11 -46.99
C GLY A 285 -17.21 -0.30 -45.67
N ALA A 286 -18.04 -0.54 -44.64
CA ALA A 286 -17.59 -1.04 -43.34
C ALA A 286 -16.85 -2.39 -43.42
N SER A 287 -17.14 -3.21 -44.44
CA SER A 287 -16.47 -4.49 -44.72
C SER A 287 -15.15 -4.39 -45.49
N TRP A 288 -14.59 -3.19 -45.66
CA TRP A 288 -13.27 -3.02 -46.28
C TRP A 288 -12.16 -3.61 -45.40
N THR A 289 -11.18 -4.25 -46.04
CA THR A 289 -9.99 -4.83 -45.40
C THR A 289 -8.75 -4.60 -46.27
N PRO A 290 -7.53 -4.56 -45.70
CA PRO A 290 -6.32 -4.27 -46.47
C PRO A 290 -6.03 -5.30 -47.59
N GLY A 291 -5.83 -4.81 -48.81
CA GLY A 291 -5.38 -5.60 -49.94
C GLY A 291 -3.88 -5.90 -49.95
N SER A 292 -3.41 -6.57 -51.00
CA SER A 292 -1.98 -6.86 -51.19
C SER A 292 -1.15 -5.58 -51.30
N GLY A 293 -0.25 -5.35 -50.33
CA GLY A 293 0.57 -4.14 -50.25
C GLY A 293 -0.05 -2.98 -49.46
N GLN A 294 -1.25 -3.18 -48.89
CA GLN A 294 -1.88 -2.25 -47.96
C GLN A 294 -1.73 -2.71 -46.50
N ASN A 295 -1.99 -1.79 -45.59
CA ASN A 295 -2.13 -2.02 -44.15
C ASN A 295 -3.47 -1.44 -43.65
N TRP A 296 -3.79 -1.56 -42.36
CA TRP A 296 -5.05 -1.03 -41.82
C TRP A 296 -5.14 0.50 -41.87
N HIS A 297 -4.01 1.21 -41.85
CA HIS A 297 -3.96 2.67 -42.11
C HIS A 297 -4.33 3.05 -43.55
N SER A 298 -4.24 2.13 -44.52
CA SER A 298 -4.54 2.42 -45.94
C SER A 298 -6.02 2.72 -46.20
N PHE A 299 -6.90 2.65 -45.19
CA PHE A 299 -8.28 3.15 -45.32
C PHE A 299 -8.33 4.68 -45.46
N HIS A 300 -7.36 5.40 -44.88
CA HIS A 300 -7.28 6.87 -44.95
C HIS A 300 -7.20 7.40 -46.39
N ASP A 301 -6.60 6.64 -47.32
CA ASP A 301 -6.53 6.98 -48.76
C ASP A 301 -7.90 7.15 -49.41
N PHE A 302 -8.96 6.58 -48.82
CA PHE A 302 -10.33 6.64 -49.30
C PHE A 302 -11.20 7.67 -48.55
N ILE A 303 -10.68 8.32 -47.50
CA ILE A 303 -11.47 9.25 -46.68
C ILE A 303 -11.18 10.70 -47.08
N ASP A 304 -12.19 11.40 -47.63
CA ASP A 304 -12.10 12.85 -47.85
C ASP A 304 -12.38 13.63 -46.55
N TYR A 305 -11.31 13.89 -45.80
CA TYR A 305 -11.29 14.74 -44.62
C TYR A 305 -11.59 16.23 -44.90
N ASN A 306 -11.62 16.67 -46.17
CA ASN A 306 -11.87 18.06 -46.54
C ASN A 306 -13.37 18.37 -46.76
N ASN A 307 -14.22 17.35 -46.88
CA ASN A 307 -15.65 17.48 -47.15
C ASN A 307 -16.47 17.83 -45.90
N SER A 308 -16.46 19.09 -45.49
CA SER A 308 -17.18 19.59 -44.30
C SER A 308 -18.66 19.24 -44.28
N SER A 309 -19.33 19.18 -45.44
CA SER A 309 -20.71 18.73 -45.54
C SER A 309 -20.91 17.29 -45.07
N ALA A 310 -20.02 16.37 -45.45
CA ALA A 310 -20.08 14.97 -45.02
C ALA A 310 -19.73 14.79 -43.54
N TRP A 311 -18.81 15.61 -43.00
CA TRP A 311 -18.40 15.55 -41.59
C TRP A 311 -19.36 16.27 -40.63
N SER A 312 -20.28 17.09 -41.14
CA SER A 312 -21.26 17.85 -40.34
C SER A 312 -22.21 17.01 -39.47
N SER A 313 -22.38 15.72 -39.79
CA SER A 313 -23.30 14.80 -39.08
C SER A 313 -22.62 13.95 -37.98
N TRP A 314 -21.34 14.16 -37.71
CA TRP A 314 -20.59 13.48 -36.64
C TRP A 314 -20.75 14.23 -35.30
N TRP A 315 -19.69 14.42 -34.51
CA TRP A 315 -19.76 15.10 -33.21
C TRP A 315 -20.15 16.59 -33.29
N GLY A 316 -19.89 17.26 -34.41
CA GLY A 316 -20.11 18.70 -34.57
C GLY A 316 -19.31 19.53 -33.55
N SER A 317 -19.89 20.64 -33.09
CA SER A 317 -19.25 21.59 -32.16
C SER A 317 -18.94 21.04 -30.75
N TRP A 318 -19.14 19.74 -30.50
CA TRP A 318 -18.74 19.08 -29.25
C TRP A 318 -17.24 18.76 -29.19
N VAL A 319 -16.53 18.69 -30.33
CA VAL A 319 -15.11 18.29 -30.37
C VAL A 319 -14.24 19.20 -31.22
N ARG A 320 -12.94 19.22 -30.93
CA ARG A 320 -11.86 19.54 -31.86
C ARG A 320 -11.46 18.29 -32.63
N ALA A 321 -11.14 18.43 -33.90
CA ALA A 321 -10.69 17.32 -34.75
C ALA A 321 -9.91 17.84 -35.97
N GLY A 322 -8.99 17.04 -36.48
CA GLY A 322 -8.24 17.33 -37.71
C GLY A 322 -9.05 17.18 -39.01
N VAL A 323 -10.35 17.52 -39.00
CA VAL A 323 -11.27 17.31 -40.14
C VAL A 323 -12.03 18.59 -40.47
N SER A 324 -12.37 18.77 -41.75
CA SER A 324 -12.95 20.02 -42.26
C SER A 324 -14.32 20.33 -41.64
N GLY A 325 -14.47 21.58 -41.19
CA GLY A 325 -15.68 22.06 -40.48
C GLY A 325 -15.60 22.00 -38.95
N TYR A 326 -14.52 21.45 -38.39
CA TYR A 326 -14.29 21.37 -36.94
C TYR A 326 -13.27 22.42 -36.48
N GLU A 327 -13.17 22.60 -35.15
CA GLU A 327 -12.07 23.34 -34.54
C GLU A 327 -10.80 22.48 -34.59
N ASN A 328 -9.68 23.07 -35.01
CA ASN A 328 -8.42 22.34 -35.08
C ASN A 328 -7.91 21.99 -33.67
N CYS A 329 -7.31 20.80 -33.56
CA CYS A 329 -6.52 20.39 -32.40
C CYS A 329 -5.45 21.44 -32.07
N GLY A 330 -5.32 21.78 -30.78
CA GLY A 330 -4.31 22.68 -30.26
C GLY A 330 -2.98 21.97 -29.93
N HIS A 331 -2.16 22.65 -29.12
CA HIS A 331 -0.80 22.20 -28.75
C HIS A 331 -0.51 22.30 -27.24
N SER A 332 -1.52 22.59 -26.42
CA SER A 332 -1.45 22.49 -24.96
C SER A 332 -2.08 21.17 -24.49
N ASP A 333 -1.78 20.73 -23.26
CA ASP A 333 -2.45 19.55 -22.70
C ASP A 333 -3.98 19.66 -22.77
N LEU A 334 -4.55 20.84 -22.50
CA LEU A 334 -6.00 21.12 -22.49
C LEU A 334 -6.67 21.31 -23.87
N THR A 335 -5.97 21.11 -24.99
CA THR A 335 -6.55 21.32 -26.34
C THR A 335 -6.02 20.38 -27.43
N GLN A 336 -5.06 19.51 -27.11
CA GLN A 336 -4.47 18.60 -28.09
C GLN A 336 -5.33 17.35 -28.28
N CYS A 337 -5.46 16.92 -29.53
CA CYS A 337 -6.08 15.63 -29.88
C CYS A 337 -5.14 14.49 -29.49
N VAL A 338 -5.26 14.00 -28.25
CA VAL A 338 -4.35 13.02 -27.65
C VAL A 338 -4.37 11.72 -28.46
N GLY A 339 -3.23 11.30 -29.00
CA GLY A 339 -3.17 10.12 -29.87
C GLY A 339 -4.03 10.25 -31.14
N ASP A 340 -4.25 11.46 -31.63
CA ASP A 340 -5.14 11.80 -32.76
C ASP A 340 -6.65 11.53 -32.48
N LEU A 341 -7.04 11.27 -31.23
CA LEU A 341 -8.45 11.18 -30.81
C LEU A 341 -9.11 12.58 -30.79
N PRO A 342 -10.42 12.70 -31.08
CA PRO A 342 -11.10 14.00 -31.05
C PRO A 342 -11.14 14.56 -29.63
N ASP A 343 -10.73 15.80 -29.43
CA ASP A 343 -10.72 16.45 -28.11
C ASP A 343 -12.12 17.02 -27.80
N PHE A 344 -12.80 16.53 -26.75
CA PHE A 344 -14.07 17.10 -26.32
C PHE A 344 -13.86 18.52 -25.82
N ARG A 345 -14.69 19.45 -26.31
CA ARG A 345 -14.63 20.86 -25.91
C ARG A 345 -15.16 21.10 -24.51
N THR A 346 -14.40 20.67 -23.52
CA THR A 346 -14.65 20.87 -22.08
C THR A 346 -14.55 22.33 -21.67
N ASP A 347 -13.85 23.14 -22.46
CA ASP A 347 -13.77 24.60 -22.36
C ASP A 347 -15.11 25.31 -22.64
N VAL A 348 -16.00 24.68 -23.41
CA VAL A 348 -17.31 25.26 -23.74
C VAL A 348 -18.20 25.23 -22.50
N THR A 349 -18.67 26.41 -22.10
CA THR A 349 -19.56 26.63 -20.95
C THR A 349 -20.97 27.05 -21.35
N SER A 350 -21.27 27.03 -22.66
CA SER A 350 -22.56 27.40 -23.23
C SER A 350 -23.20 26.25 -24.00
N ASN A 351 -24.52 26.32 -24.19
CA ASN A 351 -25.23 25.38 -25.05
C ASN A 351 -24.82 25.53 -26.53
N VAL A 352 -24.39 24.42 -27.14
CA VAL A 352 -24.11 24.31 -28.59
C VAL A 352 -25.08 23.36 -29.31
N GLY A 353 -26.10 22.86 -28.61
CA GLY A 353 -27.05 21.84 -29.06
C GLY A 353 -26.49 20.41 -28.94
N LEU A 354 -27.37 19.41 -29.00
CA LEU A 354 -26.97 18.00 -28.98
C LEU A 354 -26.11 17.61 -30.20
N ALA A 355 -25.04 16.83 -29.97
CA ALA A 355 -24.18 16.27 -31.02
C ALA A 355 -24.99 15.57 -32.14
N PRO A 356 -24.75 15.90 -33.43
CA PRO A 356 -25.48 15.31 -34.55
C PRO A 356 -25.39 13.77 -34.61
N LEU A 357 -24.25 13.20 -34.23
CA LEU A 357 -24.05 11.75 -34.07
C LEU A 357 -25.04 11.14 -33.07
N LEU A 358 -25.03 11.61 -31.82
CA LEU A 358 -25.92 11.11 -30.76
C LEU A 358 -27.40 11.29 -31.14
N LYS A 359 -27.75 12.44 -31.72
CA LYS A 359 -29.11 12.70 -32.25
C LYS A 359 -29.53 11.68 -33.31
N THR A 360 -28.62 11.32 -34.21
CA THR A 360 -28.88 10.35 -35.30
C THR A 360 -28.94 8.92 -34.76
N LYS A 361 -28.05 8.58 -33.83
CA LYS A 361 -28.01 7.30 -33.12
C LYS A 361 -29.29 7.07 -32.32
N TRP A 362 -29.59 7.92 -31.35
CA TRP A 362 -30.75 7.77 -30.45
C TRP A 362 -32.09 7.75 -31.20
N ALA A 363 -32.18 8.39 -32.36
CA ALA A 363 -33.37 8.33 -33.23
C ALA A 363 -33.59 6.97 -33.94
N LYS A 364 -32.56 6.11 -34.02
CA LYS A 364 -32.68 4.73 -34.52
C LYS A 364 -33.03 3.73 -33.40
N GLU A 365 -32.54 3.98 -32.19
CA GLU A 365 -32.60 3.08 -31.02
C GLU A 365 -33.99 3.07 -30.35
N THR A 366 -35.02 2.70 -31.11
CA THR A 366 -36.44 2.86 -30.75
C THR A 366 -37.10 1.63 -30.14
N VAL A 367 -36.53 0.43 -30.34
CA VAL A 367 -37.03 -0.85 -29.81
C VAL A 367 -35.85 -1.78 -29.56
N GLY A 368 -35.77 -2.41 -28.38
CA GLY A 368 -34.80 -3.48 -28.10
C GLY A 368 -33.41 -3.00 -27.71
N HIS A 369 -33.29 -1.81 -27.10
CA HIS A 369 -32.03 -1.29 -26.54
C HIS A 369 -32.06 -1.21 -25.00
N ASP A 370 -33.23 -1.47 -24.39
CA ASP A 370 -33.55 -1.30 -22.97
C ASP A 370 -32.68 -2.14 -22.02
N ALA A 371 -32.09 -3.23 -22.50
CA ALA A 371 -31.15 -4.05 -21.73
C ALA A 371 -29.76 -3.41 -21.55
N TRP A 372 -29.44 -2.38 -22.35
CA TRP A 372 -28.14 -1.72 -22.37
C TRP A 372 -28.22 -0.22 -22.02
N ILE A 373 -29.33 0.46 -22.31
CA ILE A 373 -29.52 1.85 -21.90
C ILE A 373 -29.61 1.94 -20.37
N VAL A 374 -28.70 2.70 -19.74
CA VAL A 374 -28.70 2.93 -18.30
C VAL A 374 -29.99 3.67 -17.93
N PRO A 375 -30.88 3.12 -17.08
CA PRO A 375 -32.19 3.72 -16.83
C PRO A 375 -32.12 5.15 -16.26
N ALA A 376 -31.20 5.42 -15.33
CA ALA A 376 -30.90 6.78 -14.88
C ALA A 376 -30.44 7.73 -16.02
N ALA A 377 -29.74 7.22 -17.04
CA ALA A 377 -29.32 7.99 -18.21
C ALA A 377 -30.43 8.23 -19.23
N SER A 378 -31.51 7.45 -19.21
CA SER A 378 -32.58 7.51 -20.23
C SER A 378 -33.17 8.91 -20.40
N GLY A 379 -33.36 9.65 -19.29
CA GLY A 379 -33.83 11.04 -19.29
C GLY A 379 -32.86 12.05 -19.90
N LEU A 380 -31.58 11.68 -20.09
CA LEU A 380 -30.52 12.50 -20.66
C LEU A 380 -30.35 12.31 -22.18
N ARG A 381 -31.02 11.31 -22.79
CA ARG A 381 -30.91 10.97 -24.23
C ARG A 381 -31.72 11.93 -25.12
N LYS A 382 -31.49 13.24 -24.96
CA LYS A 382 -32.13 14.36 -25.67
C LYS A 382 -31.25 15.61 -25.60
N ASP A 383 -31.59 16.66 -26.34
CA ASP A 383 -30.97 17.98 -26.10
C ASP A 383 -31.40 18.53 -24.73
N LEU A 384 -30.43 18.80 -23.86
CA LEU A 384 -30.63 19.28 -22.50
C LEU A 384 -30.47 20.82 -22.37
N GLY A 385 -30.02 21.51 -23.42
CA GLY A 385 -29.78 22.95 -23.36
C GLY A 385 -28.56 23.38 -22.53
N ILE A 386 -27.57 22.50 -22.36
CA ILE A 386 -26.36 22.68 -21.53
C ILE A 386 -25.08 22.48 -22.37
N ALA A 387 -23.89 22.66 -21.78
CA ALA A 387 -22.64 22.47 -22.50
C ALA A 387 -22.27 20.98 -22.69
N PRO A 388 -21.40 20.62 -23.65
CA PRO A 388 -21.03 19.23 -23.94
C PRO A 388 -20.51 18.47 -22.71
N ALA A 389 -19.57 19.06 -21.97
CA ALA A 389 -19.03 18.46 -20.75
C ALA A 389 -20.08 18.30 -19.64
N ASP A 390 -21.01 19.24 -19.49
CA ASP A 390 -22.08 19.13 -18.49
C ASP A 390 -23.01 17.94 -18.80
N HIS A 391 -23.22 17.65 -20.09
CA HIS A 391 -24.00 16.49 -20.55
C HIS A 391 -23.25 15.19 -20.32
N ILE A 392 -21.96 15.12 -20.69
CA ILE A 392 -21.11 13.93 -20.46
C ILE A 392 -21.00 13.63 -18.95
N ILE A 393 -20.72 14.65 -18.12
CA ILE A 393 -20.67 14.50 -16.66
C ILE A 393 -21.98 13.95 -16.09
N LYS A 394 -23.14 14.39 -16.59
CA LYS A 394 -24.44 13.84 -16.15
C LYS A 394 -24.68 12.41 -16.61
N MET A 395 -24.19 12.04 -17.80
CA MET A 395 -24.23 10.64 -18.25
C MET A 395 -23.32 9.76 -17.37
N LEU A 396 -22.09 10.18 -17.08
CA LEU A 396 -21.18 9.47 -16.17
C LEU A 396 -21.77 9.33 -14.75
N ALA A 397 -22.26 10.42 -14.15
CA ALA A 397 -22.88 10.39 -12.82
C ALA A 397 -24.15 9.51 -12.77
N SER A 398 -24.84 9.28 -13.90
CA SER A 398 -26.00 8.38 -13.93
C SER A 398 -25.64 6.90 -13.72
N TRP A 399 -24.41 6.47 -14.02
CA TRP A 399 -23.93 5.12 -13.65
C TRP A 399 -23.85 4.98 -12.12
N VAL A 400 -23.42 6.03 -11.44
CA VAL A 400 -23.36 6.08 -9.97
C VAL A 400 -24.77 6.02 -9.36
N GLU A 401 -25.71 6.79 -9.92
CA GLU A 401 -27.11 6.82 -9.45
C GLU A 401 -27.89 5.53 -9.74
N GLU A 402 -27.53 4.80 -10.79
CA GLU A 402 -28.14 3.51 -11.15
C GLU A 402 -27.56 2.34 -10.35
N PHE A 403 -26.24 2.22 -10.30
CA PHE A 403 -25.55 1.00 -9.85
C PHE A 403 -24.93 1.11 -8.45
N GLY A 404 -24.71 2.31 -7.92
CA GLY A 404 -24.03 2.49 -6.63
C GLY A 404 -22.50 2.49 -6.70
N ILE A 405 -21.94 2.83 -7.86
CA ILE A 405 -20.48 2.89 -8.10
C ILE A 405 -19.79 3.74 -7.01
N ASP A 406 -18.77 3.19 -6.36
CA ASP A 406 -18.10 3.83 -5.22
C ASP A 406 -17.02 4.84 -5.65
N GLY A 407 -16.55 4.79 -6.88
CA GLY A 407 -15.58 5.77 -7.38
C GLY A 407 -15.23 5.70 -8.87
N PHE A 408 -14.37 6.62 -9.30
CA PHE A 408 -13.84 6.69 -10.67
C PHE A 408 -12.30 6.72 -10.72
N ARG A 409 -11.70 6.04 -11.70
CA ARG A 409 -10.38 6.40 -12.24
C ARG A 409 -10.62 7.33 -13.43
N ALA A 410 -10.12 8.56 -13.34
CA ALA A 410 -10.16 9.50 -14.44
C ALA A 410 -9.01 9.23 -15.40
N ASP A 411 -9.36 8.80 -16.61
CA ASP A 411 -8.45 8.69 -17.74
C ASP A 411 -7.93 10.07 -18.18
N THR A 412 -6.70 10.10 -18.72
CA THR A 412 -6.11 11.29 -19.37
C THR A 412 -6.24 12.60 -18.58
N ALA A 413 -6.22 12.55 -17.24
CA ALA A 413 -6.75 13.61 -16.37
C ALA A 413 -6.11 15.01 -16.55
N LYS A 414 -4.87 15.08 -17.03
CA LYS A 414 -4.18 16.34 -17.33
C LYS A 414 -4.70 17.10 -18.56
N HIS A 415 -5.55 16.47 -19.38
CA HIS A 415 -6.06 17.02 -20.63
C HIS A 415 -7.41 17.74 -20.52
N VAL A 416 -8.05 17.67 -19.34
CA VAL A 416 -9.35 18.30 -19.06
C VAL A 416 -9.22 19.29 -17.90
N GLU A 417 -9.96 20.40 -17.93
CA GLU A 417 -9.80 21.44 -16.91
C GLU A 417 -10.21 20.97 -15.51
N LEU A 418 -9.43 21.37 -14.50
CA LEU A 418 -9.60 20.97 -13.11
C LEU A 418 -11.00 21.24 -12.53
N ASN A 419 -11.68 22.30 -12.96
CA ASN A 419 -13.05 22.59 -12.54
C ASN A 419 -14.07 21.57 -13.08
N ARG A 420 -13.78 20.88 -14.19
CA ARG A 420 -14.63 19.81 -14.75
C ARG A 420 -14.48 18.51 -13.98
N TRP A 421 -13.26 18.16 -13.54
CA TRP A 421 -13.06 17.08 -12.58
C TRP A 421 -13.77 17.35 -11.25
N LYS A 422 -13.70 18.60 -10.75
CA LYS A 422 -14.44 19.00 -9.54
C LYS A 422 -15.96 18.93 -9.73
N GLN A 423 -16.45 19.26 -10.92
CA GLN A 423 -17.87 19.13 -11.29
C GLN A 423 -18.30 17.65 -11.35
N LEU A 424 -17.48 16.77 -11.94
CA LEU A 424 -17.72 15.32 -11.99
C LEU A 424 -17.78 14.70 -10.60
N LYS A 425 -16.79 15.00 -9.74
CA LYS A 425 -16.78 14.59 -8.32
C LYS A 425 -18.07 15.01 -7.62
N ASN A 426 -18.45 16.29 -7.69
CA ASN A 426 -19.64 16.80 -7.00
C ASN A 426 -20.95 16.12 -7.46
N GLU A 427 -21.16 15.96 -8.77
CA GLU A 427 -22.35 15.30 -9.32
C GLU A 427 -22.39 13.80 -8.96
N SER A 428 -21.22 13.15 -8.92
CA SER A 428 -21.07 11.72 -8.60
C SER A 428 -21.23 11.42 -7.10
N SER A 429 -20.64 12.21 -6.21
CA SER A 429 -20.89 12.13 -4.76
C SER A 429 -22.37 12.34 -4.43
N ALA A 430 -23.03 13.29 -5.11
CA ALA A 430 -24.47 13.49 -4.95
C ALA A 430 -25.29 12.32 -5.54
N ALA A 431 -24.83 11.69 -6.62
CA ALA A 431 -25.46 10.50 -7.22
C ALA A 431 -25.36 9.27 -6.31
N LEU A 432 -24.21 9.01 -5.69
CA LEU A 432 -24.03 7.92 -4.73
C LEU A 432 -24.93 8.11 -3.51
N GLN A 433 -25.04 9.33 -3.00
CA GLN A 433 -25.98 9.65 -1.91
C GLN A 433 -27.45 9.38 -2.31
N ARG A 434 -27.86 9.71 -3.54
CA ARG A 434 -29.20 9.37 -4.06
C ARG A 434 -29.39 7.86 -4.20
N TRP A 435 -28.39 7.13 -4.70
CA TRP A 435 -28.45 5.67 -4.79
C TRP A 435 -28.61 5.02 -3.41
N ARG A 436 -27.77 5.37 -2.43
CA ARG A 436 -27.84 4.84 -1.04
C ARG A 436 -29.21 5.15 -0.40
N GLN A 437 -29.74 6.37 -0.57
CA GLN A 437 -31.06 6.77 -0.07
C GLN A 437 -32.23 6.01 -0.72
N ASN A 438 -32.14 5.71 -2.01
CA ASN A 438 -33.18 5.00 -2.76
C ASN A 438 -33.11 3.47 -2.59
N ASN A 439 -31.97 2.92 -2.17
CA ASN A 439 -31.71 1.49 -2.08
C ASN A 439 -31.35 0.98 -0.66
N PRO A 440 -32.03 1.39 0.43
CA PRO A 440 -31.60 1.12 1.82
C PRO A 440 -31.64 -0.36 2.27
N GLY A 441 -31.94 -1.29 1.36
CA GLY A 441 -31.86 -2.74 1.56
C GLY A 441 -30.88 -3.45 0.61
N LYS A 442 -30.07 -2.69 -0.16
CA LYS A 442 -28.96 -3.24 -0.94
C LYS A 442 -27.69 -3.31 -0.07
N PRO A 443 -26.77 -4.26 -0.34
CA PRO A 443 -25.41 -4.18 0.16
C PRO A 443 -24.78 -2.83 -0.22
N GLY A 444 -23.90 -2.28 0.61
CA GLY A 444 -23.23 -0.99 0.34
C GLY A 444 -24.08 0.27 0.50
N ALA A 445 -25.40 0.15 0.72
CA ALA A 445 -26.29 1.28 0.94
C ALA A 445 -26.14 1.93 2.32
N ASP A 446 -25.61 1.20 3.30
CA ASP A 446 -25.36 1.63 4.67
C ASP A 446 -23.93 2.17 4.91
N TRP A 447 -23.06 2.10 3.90
CA TRP A 447 -21.67 2.56 4.00
C TRP A 447 -21.55 4.09 4.13
N SER A 448 -20.58 4.52 4.92
CA SER A 448 -20.30 5.92 5.25
C SER A 448 -19.07 6.52 4.54
N ASP A 449 -18.42 5.76 3.66
CA ASP A 449 -17.34 6.29 2.80
C ASP A 449 -17.88 7.27 1.74
N ASP A 450 -17.05 8.25 1.40
CA ASP A 450 -17.32 9.17 0.29
C ASP A 450 -16.99 8.53 -1.07
N PHE A 451 -17.76 8.93 -2.10
CA PHE A 451 -17.45 8.59 -3.49
C PHE A 451 -16.03 9.04 -3.85
N TRP A 452 -15.19 8.11 -4.31
CA TRP A 452 -13.75 8.31 -4.50
C TRP A 452 -13.37 8.61 -5.94
N MET A 453 -12.29 9.37 -6.14
CA MET A 453 -11.76 9.64 -7.47
C MET A 453 -10.23 9.67 -7.48
N THR A 454 -9.62 8.86 -8.35
CA THR A 454 -8.18 8.88 -8.62
C THR A 454 -7.90 9.37 -10.04
N GLY A 455 -6.86 10.16 -10.21
CA GLY A 455 -6.51 10.76 -11.51
C GLY A 455 -5.29 10.10 -12.15
N GLU A 456 -5.35 9.82 -13.45
CA GLU A 456 -4.14 9.59 -14.23
C GLU A 456 -3.50 10.91 -14.66
N VAL A 457 -2.55 11.37 -13.86
CA VAL A 457 -1.68 12.51 -14.21
C VAL A 457 -0.32 11.93 -14.59
N TRP A 458 -0.06 11.78 -15.89
CA TRP A 458 1.11 11.06 -16.39
C TRP A 458 2.44 11.58 -15.80
N GLY A 459 3.21 10.70 -15.17
CA GLY A 459 4.48 11.04 -14.51
C GLY A 459 4.35 11.63 -13.11
N HIS A 460 3.16 11.65 -12.52
CA HIS A 460 2.95 12.02 -11.12
C HIS A 460 3.53 10.98 -10.16
N GLY A 461 3.89 11.41 -8.95
CA GLY A 461 4.54 10.60 -7.93
C GLY A 461 3.99 10.85 -6.52
N VAL A 462 4.83 10.65 -5.50
CA VAL A 462 4.42 10.72 -4.09
C VAL A 462 4.46 12.16 -3.55
N GLY A 463 3.39 12.91 -3.82
CA GLY A 463 3.16 14.24 -3.23
C GLY A 463 1.84 14.86 -3.67
N LYS A 464 1.40 15.91 -2.97
CA LYS A 464 0.20 16.67 -3.36
C LYS A 464 0.42 17.49 -4.63
N SER A 465 -0.65 17.65 -5.39
CA SER A 465 -0.77 18.50 -6.58
C SER A 465 -2.12 19.22 -6.59
N GLU A 466 -2.35 20.11 -7.55
CA GLU A 466 -3.59 20.90 -7.65
C GLU A 466 -4.86 20.06 -7.88
N TYR A 467 -4.70 18.82 -8.35
CA TYR A 467 -5.78 17.84 -8.56
C TYR A 467 -6.53 17.53 -7.25
N PHE A 468 -5.83 17.46 -6.12
CA PHE A 468 -6.44 17.20 -4.81
C PHE A 468 -7.41 18.30 -4.36
N ASN A 469 -7.17 19.55 -4.76
CA ASN A 469 -8.09 20.66 -4.51
C ASN A 469 -9.30 20.66 -5.48
N ASN A 470 -9.30 19.77 -6.46
CA ASN A 470 -10.22 19.75 -7.59
C ASN A 470 -10.94 18.40 -7.77
N GLY A 471 -11.16 17.71 -6.66
CA GLY A 471 -12.08 16.57 -6.55
C GLY A 471 -11.42 15.21 -6.48
N PHE A 472 -10.11 15.11 -6.74
CA PHE A 472 -9.36 13.88 -6.58
C PHE A 472 -8.97 13.64 -5.12
N ASP A 473 -9.18 12.43 -4.63
CA ASP A 473 -8.74 11.99 -3.30
C ASP A 473 -7.37 11.29 -3.38
N SER A 474 -7.00 10.86 -4.59
CA SER A 474 -5.77 10.16 -4.92
C SER A 474 -5.30 10.53 -6.34
N VAL A 475 -4.03 10.30 -6.63
CA VAL A 475 -3.47 10.38 -7.99
C VAL A 475 -2.59 9.14 -8.20
N ILE A 476 -2.57 8.62 -9.43
CA ILE A 476 -1.74 7.47 -9.79
C ILE A 476 -0.25 7.82 -9.61
N ASN A 477 0.46 6.98 -8.85
CA ASN A 477 1.87 7.13 -8.52
C ASN A 477 2.73 6.27 -9.46
N PHE A 478 3.34 6.91 -10.44
CA PHE A 478 4.16 6.24 -11.46
C PHE A 478 5.55 5.82 -10.94
N SER A 479 6.08 6.44 -9.88
CA SER A 479 7.47 6.20 -9.45
C SER A 479 7.70 4.89 -8.70
N PHE A 480 6.64 4.23 -8.20
CA PHE A 480 6.79 2.94 -7.51
C PHE A 480 7.23 1.82 -8.46
N GLN A 481 6.80 1.83 -9.72
CA GLN A 481 7.15 0.81 -10.71
C GLN A 481 8.68 0.70 -10.97
N ASP A 482 9.43 1.79 -10.77
CA ASP A 482 10.89 1.86 -10.94
C ASP A 482 11.66 1.91 -9.60
N SER A 483 10.99 1.71 -8.47
CA SER A 483 11.60 1.82 -7.14
C SER A 483 12.50 0.63 -6.77
N ASN A 484 13.59 0.90 -6.02
CA ASN A 484 14.52 -0.14 -5.57
C ASN A 484 13.94 -0.96 -4.41
N LEU A 485 13.35 -2.12 -4.73
CA LEU A 485 12.70 -3.01 -3.77
C LEU A 485 13.67 -3.73 -2.79
N ASN A 486 14.96 -3.39 -2.82
CA ASN A 486 15.97 -3.81 -1.84
C ASN A 486 16.24 -2.74 -0.77
N ALA A 487 15.61 -1.56 -0.88
CA ALA A 487 15.80 -0.40 0.01
C ALA A 487 14.45 0.11 0.55
N LEU A 488 13.60 -0.81 1.01
CA LEU A 488 12.18 -0.52 1.33
C LEU A 488 11.98 0.47 2.49
N GLU A 489 12.91 0.58 3.45
CA GLU A 489 12.76 1.46 4.60
C GLU A 489 12.49 2.92 4.22
N GLY A 490 13.32 3.51 3.36
CA GLY A 490 13.15 4.90 2.94
C GLY A 490 11.83 5.14 2.20
N ILE A 491 11.36 4.13 1.46
CA ILE A 491 10.08 4.15 0.73
C ILE A 491 8.91 4.07 1.72
N TYR A 492 8.94 3.11 2.64
CA TYR A 492 7.88 2.88 3.62
C TYR A 492 7.77 4.01 4.66
N ALA A 493 8.90 4.65 5.02
CA ALA A 493 8.92 5.83 5.86
C ALA A 493 8.35 7.06 5.13
N ASP A 494 8.80 7.35 3.91
CA ASP A 494 8.36 8.50 3.11
C ASP A 494 6.84 8.47 2.83
N TYR A 495 6.33 7.33 2.37
CA TYR A 495 4.91 7.18 2.02
C TYR A 495 4.03 7.31 3.28
N ALA A 496 4.35 6.59 4.35
CA ALA A 496 3.58 6.66 5.60
C ALA A 496 3.62 8.06 6.20
N SER A 497 4.80 8.71 6.23
CA SER A 497 4.99 10.08 6.71
C SER A 497 4.05 11.05 5.99
N LYS A 498 4.10 11.10 4.66
CA LYS A 498 3.28 12.01 3.84
C LYS A 498 1.78 11.78 4.07
N ILE A 499 1.32 10.53 4.00
CA ILE A 499 -0.10 10.16 4.12
C ILE A 499 -0.62 10.41 5.55
N ASN A 500 0.19 10.15 6.58
CA ASN A 500 -0.21 10.41 7.97
C ASN A 500 -0.16 11.91 8.33
N SER A 501 0.69 12.70 7.65
CA SER A 501 0.81 14.14 7.89
C SER A 501 -0.35 14.99 7.37
N ASP A 502 -1.08 14.51 6.35
CA ASP A 502 -2.18 15.23 5.72
C ASP A 502 -3.35 14.27 5.43
N PRO A 503 -4.48 14.35 6.17
CA PRO A 503 -5.63 13.45 6.03
C PRO A 503 -6.44 13.70 4.73
N SER A 504 -5.93 14.52 3.81
CA SER A 504 -6.45 14.73 2.47
C SER A 504 -5.37 14.47 1.39
N PHE A 505 -4.38 13.63 1.70
CA PHE A 505 -3.40 13.10 0.76
C PHE A 505 -3.38 11.56 0.76
N ASN A 506 -3.46 10.97 -0.43
CA ASN A 506 -3.29 9.56 -0.69
C ASN A 506 -2.76 9.37 -2.13
N VAL A 507 -2.28 8.18 -2.46
CA VAL A 507 -1.73 7.80 -3.78
C VAL A 507 -2.29 6.45 -4.22
N LEU A 508 -2.25 6.15 -5.53
CA LEU A 508 -2.48 4.79 -6.03
C LEU A 508 -1.20 4.26 -6.68
N SER A 509 -0.50 3.36 -5.99
CA SER A 509 0.79 2.82 -6.42
C SER A 509 0.66 1.47 -7.11
N TYR A 510 1.45 1.21 -8.15
CA TYR A 510 1.39 -0.03 -8.94
C TYR A 510 2.78 -0.54 -9.34
N ILE A 511 2.89 -1.83 -9.69
CA ILE A 511 4.11 -2.42 -10.28
C ILE A 511 3.97 -2.72 -11.78
N SER A 512 2.76 -2.92 -12.28
CA SER A 512 2.43 -3.14 -13.69
C SER A 512 1.26 -2.26 -14.13
N SER A 513 1.26 -1.84 -15.40
CA SER A 513 0.14 -1.10 -16.02
C SER A 513 -0.04 -1.49 -17.48
N HIS A 514 -1.25 -1.26 -17.99
CA HIS A 514 -1.65 -1.44 -19.37
C HIS A 514 -0.98 -0.50 -20.39
N ASP A 515 -0.29 0.56 -19.93
CA ASP A 515 0.30 1.62 -20.78
C ASP A 515 1.82 1.80 -20.62
N THR A 516 2.40 1.25 -19.55
CA THR A 516 3.86 1.28 -19.33
C THR A 516 4.48 -0.08 -19.66
N ARG A 517 4.33 -1.05 -18.75
CA ARG A 517 4.87 -2.41 -18.84
C ARG A 517 4.27 -3.32 -17.76
N LEU A 518 4.46 -4.63 -17.94
CA LEU A 518 4.40 -5.59 -16.84
C LEU A 518 5.70 -5.55 -16.03
N TYR A 519 5.63 -5.71 -14.71
CA TYR A 519 6.80 -5.97 -13.87
C TYR A 519 7.47 -7.31 -14.23
N ASP A 520 8.75 -7.52 -13.88
CA ASP A 520 9.40 -8.82 -14.10
C ASP A 520 8.61 -9.96 -13.45
N ARG A 521 8.22 -10.95 -14.28
CA ARG A 521 7.44 -12.12 -13.85
C ARG A 521 8.24 -13.05 -12.93
N SER A 522 9.58 -13.01 -12.96
CA SER A 522 10.41 -13.84 -12.07
C SER A 522 10.49 -13.28 -10.63
N SER A 523 10.33 -11.97 -10.47
CA SER A 523 10.47 -11.24 -9.20
C SER A 523 9.15 -10.96 -8.47
N LEU A 524 8.03 -11.53 -8.93
CA LEU A 524 6.67 -11.21 -8.45
C LEU A 524 6.42 -11.50 -6.94
N ILE A 525 7.24 -12.31 -6.29
CA ILE A 525 7.15 -12.54 -4.83
C ILE A 525 7.74 -11.34 -4.06
N GLN A 526 8.92 -10.84 -4.47
CA GLN A 526 9.48 -9.61 -3.89
C GLN A 526 8.58 -8.40 -4.20
N ALA A 527 8.07 -8.31 -5.44
CA ALA A 527 7.22 -7.20 -5.86
C ALA A 527 5.84 -7.21 -5.18
N GLY A 528 5.21 -8.38 -5.03
CA GLY A 528 3.95 -8.52 -4.28
C GLY A 528 4.11 -8.18 -2.80
N SER A 529 5.19 -8.67 -2.17
CA SER A 529 5.54 -8.27 -0.80
C SER A 529 5.72 -6.76 -0.67
N ALA A 530 6.51 -6.15 -1.56
CA ALA A 530 6.83 -4.74 -1.51
C ALA A 530 5.62 -3.82 -1.80
N LEU A 531 4.73 -4.24 -2.69
CA LEU A 531 3.53 -3.49 -3.05
C LEU A 531 2.45 -3.60 -1.98
N LEU A 532 2.08 -4.81 -1.56
CA LEU A 532 0.90 -4.99 -0.69
C LEU A 532 1.16 -4.48 0.75
N LEU A 533 2.43 -4.39 1.17
CA LEU A 533 2.84 -3.84 2.47
C LEU A 533 3.18 -2.32 2.42
N LEU A 534 2.94 -1.67 1.27
CA LEU A 534 3.18 -0.24 1.05
C LEU A 534 2.06 0.64 1.68
N PRO A 535 2.41 1.81 2.27
CA PRO A 535 1.41 2.78 2.72
C PRO A 535 0.67 3.47 1.56
N GLY A 536 -0.59 3.85 1.80
CA GLY A 536 -1.50 4.40 0.80
C GLY A 536 -2.14 3.35 -0.08
N GLY A 537 -2.98 3.79 -1.02
CA GLY A 537 -3.65 2.91 -1.98
C GLY A 537 -2.67 2.15 -2.88
N VAL A 538 -2.95 0.87 -3.11
CA VAL A 538 -2.15 -0.01 -3.97
C VAL A 538 -3.01 -0.67 -5.05
N GLN A 539 -2.41 -0.96 -6.20
CA GLN A 539 -3.07 -1.52 -7.36
C GLN A 539 -2.38 -2.80 -7.83
N THR A 540 -3.08 -3.93 -7.68
CA THR A 540 -2.79 -5.17 -8.40
C THR A 540 -3.33 -5.03 -9.82
N PHE A 541 -2.48 -5.14 -10.85
CA PHE A 541 -2.94 -5.23 -12.24
C PHE A 541 -3.14 -6.71 -12.59
N TYR A 542 -4.29 -7.06 -13.15
CA TYR A 542 -4.70 -8.46 -13.32
C TYR A 542 -3.59 -9.34 -13.91
N GLY A 543 -3.30 -10.47 -13.26
CA GLY A 543 -2.26 -11.39 -13.66
C GLY A 543 -0.87 -11.13 -13.05
N ASP A 544 -0.69 -10.10 -12.22
CA ASP A 544 0.52 -9.96 -11.39
C ASP A 544 0.55 -11.04 -10.30
N GLU A 545 -0.58 -11.29 -9.65
CA GLU A 545 -0.80 -12.38 -8.70
C GLU A 545 -0.68 -13.78 -9.32
N ALA A 546 -0.93 -13.92 -10.63
CA ALA A 546 -0.90 -15.21 -11.33
C ALA A 546 0.32 -15.44 -12.24
N ALA A 547 1.25 -14.47 -12.33
CA ALA A 547 2.35 -14.42 -13.30
C ALA A 547 1.91 -14.56 -14.78
N ARG A 548 0.82 -13.86 -15.16
CA ARG A 548 0.32 -13.75 -16.54
C ARG A 548 1.43 -13.32 -17.51
N ALA A 549 1.57 -14.05 -18.60
CA ALA A 549 2.58 -13.80 -19.63
C ALA A 549 2.24 -12.57 -20.49
N PHE A 550 3.28 -11.90 -21.00
CA PHE A 550 3.16 -10.86 -22.01
C PHE A 550 2.62 -11.44 -23.34
N GLY A 551 1.75 -10.70 -24.02
CA GLY A 551 0.98 -11.17 -25.18
C GLY A 551 1.57 -10.87 -26.57
N GLU A 552 0.75 -11.10 -27.59
CA GLU A 552 1.03 -10.66 -28.97
C GLU A 552 1.13 -9.12 -29.04
N THR A 553 2.07 -8.61 -29.83
CA THR A 553 2.27 -7.18 -30.10
C THR A 553 2.31 -6.91 -31.60
N GLY A 554 1.88 -5.72 -32.00
CA GLY A 554 2.12 -5.21 -33.36
C GLY A 554 3.32 -4.27 -33.39
N SER A 555 3.20 -3.22 -34.19
CA SER A 555 4.00 -1.98 -34.13
C SER A 555 3.69 -1.10 -32.90
N ASP A 556 2.76 -1.54 -32.06
CA ASP A 556 2.47 -1.06 -30.71
C ASP A 556 2.85 -2.19 -29.71
N PRO A 557 3.86 -1.97 -28.83
CA PRO A 557 4.28 -2.95 -27.84
C PRO A 557 3.41 -2.95 -26.56
N GLN A 558 2.69 -1.87 -26.23
CA GLN A 558 1.85 -1.79 -25.03
C GLN A 558 0.73 -2.84 -25.06
N GLN A 559 0.23 -3.22 -26.23
CA GLN A 559 -0.77 -4.29 -26.40
C GLN A 559 -0.37 -5.60 -25.71
N GLY A 560 0.93 -5.92 -25.65
CA GLY A 560 1.44 -7.13 -24.99
C GLY A 560 1.25 -7.14 -23.47
N THR A 561 1.09 -5.97 -22.83
CA THR A 561 0.72 -5.88 -21.40
C THR A 561 -0.73 -6.32 -21.15
N ARG A 562 -1.54 -6.43 -22.21
CA ARG A 562 -3.00 -6.59 -22.17
C ARG A 562 -3.46 -7.99 -22.66
N SER A 563 -2.59 -8.99 -22.55
CA SER A 563 -2.90 -10.40 -22.84
C SER A 563 -4.05 -10.96 -21.98
N SER A 564 -4.77 -11.96 -22.49
CA SER A 564 -5.82 -12.64 -21.71
C SER A 564 -5.29 -13.30 -20.44
N MET A 565 -6.13 -13.33 -19.40
CA MET A 565 -5.82 -13.93 -18.11
C MET A 565 -5.50 -15.44 -18.19
N ASN A 566 -4.47 -15.88 -17.47
CA ASN A 566 -3.89 -17.23 -17.56
C ASN A 566 -4.61 -18.27 -16.68
N TRP A 567 -5.95 -18.32 -16.70
CA TRP A 567 -6.76 -19.25 -15.87
C TRP A 567 -6.31 -20.71 -15.92
N ASN A 568 -5.93 -21.21 -17.10
CA ASN A 568 -5.47 -22.58 -17.30
C ASN A 568 -3.98 -22.80 -16.95
N GLY A 569 -3.31 -21.80 -16.36
CA GLY A 569 -1.87 -21.77 -16.11
C GLY A 569 -1.45 -20.76 -15.04
N LEU A 570 -2.27 -20.59 -13.99
CA LEU A 570 -1.99 -19.72 -12.84
C LEU A 570 -0.75 -20.22 -12.08
N ASN A 571 0.22 -19.34 -11.81
CA ASN A 571 1.38 -19.69 -10.99
C ASN A 571 1.00 -19.76 -9.50
N GLN A 572 0.67 -20.95 -9.02
CA GLN A 572 0.16 -21.20 -7.66
C GLN A 572 1.08 -20.72 -6.53
N ASN A 573 2.40 -20.68 -6.74
CA ASN A 573 3.34 -20.17 -5.72
C ASN A 573 3.29 -18.64 -5.61
N VAL A 574 3.10 -17.94 -6.74
CA VAL A 574 2.88 -16.48 -6.74
C VAL A 574 1.47 -16.18 -6.20
N LEU A 575 0.45 -16.92 -6.67
CA LEU A 575 -0.93 -16.70 -6.26
C LEU A 575 -1.11 -16.87 -4.74
N SER A 576 -0.63 -17.99 -4.16
CA SER A 576 -0.73 -18.20 -2.72
C SER A 576 0.07 -17.18 -1.89
N HIS A 577 1.16 -16.63 -2.45
CA HIS A 577 1.89 -15.54 -1.81
C HIS A 577 1.09 -14.23 -1.83
N TRP A 578 0.58 -13.81 -2.99
CA TRP A 578 -0.22 -12.59 -3.14
C TRP A 578 -1.53 -12.66 -2.33
N GLN A 579 -2.20 -13.81 -2.32
CA GLN A 579 -3.36 -14.06 -1.44
C GLN A 579 -3.01 -13.81 0.02
N LYS A 580 -1.93 -14.39 0.55
CA LYS A 580 -1.54 -14.25 1.96
C LYS A 580 -1.20 -12.81 2.37
N VAL A 581 -0.41 -12.10 1.57
CA VAL A 581 -0.05 -10.70 1.88
C VAL A 581 -1.26 -9.77 1.65
N GLY A 582 -2.12 -10.08 0.69
CA GLY A 582 -3.38 -9.39 0.42
C GLY A 582 -4.40 -9.54 1.54
N GLN A 583 -4.60 -10.76 2.07
CA GLN A 583 -5.40 -11.01 3.28
C GLN A 583 -4.91 -10.14 4.45
N PHE A 584 -3.61 -10.20 4.73
CA PHE A 584 -3.00 -9.45 5.82
C PHE A 584 -3.21 -7.94 5.67
N ARG A 585 -3.04 -7.39 4.45
CA ARG A 585 -3.39 -5.99 4.16
C ARG A 585 -4.88 -5.71 4.40
N SER A 586 -5.77 -6.57 3.91
CA SER A 586 -7.22 -6.37 4.03
C SER A 586 -7.71 -6.42 5.48
N ASN A 587 -7.07 -7.23 6.33
CA ASN A 587 -7.40 -7.36 7.76
C ASN A 587 -6.87 -6.22 8.62
N HIS A 588 -5.81 -5.51 8.17
CA HIS A 588 -5.07 -4.54 8.97
C HIS A 588 -4.99 -3.17 8.27
N LEU A 589 -5.86 -2.23 8.68
CA LEU A 589 -5.81 -0.83 8.24
C LEU A 589 -4.41 -0.21 8.41
N SER A 590 -3.68 -0.62 9.43
CA SER A 590 -2.35 -0.12 9.74
C SER A 590 -1.34 -0.36 8.62
N VAL A 591 -1.53 -1.36 7.75
CA VAL A 591 -0.61 -1.67 6.63
C VAL A 591 -0.55 -0.51 5.63
N GLY A 592 -1.69 -0.05 5.14
CA GLY A 592 -1.79 1.08 4.20
C GLY A 592 -1.95 2.44 4.88
N ALA A 593 -2.83 2.53 5.89
CA ALA A 593 -3.26 3.80 6.49
C ALA A 593 -2.52 4.19 7.78
N GLY A 594 -1.71 3.29 8.32
CA GLY A 594 -1.00 3.46 9.60
C GLY A 594 0.36 4.16 9.49
N SER A 595 0.95 4.43 10.65
CA SER A 595 2.30 4.97 10.77
C SER A 595 3.36 3.89 10.59
N HIS A 596 4.59 4.31 10.26
CA HIS A 596 5.75 3.43 10.10
C HIS A 596 6.73 3.59 11.25
N ALA A 597 7.34 2.49 11.70
CA ALA A 597 8.53 2.53 12.56
C ALA A 597 9.42 1.31 12.30
N LYS A 598 10.68 1.51 11.89
CA LYS A 598 11.67 0.42 11.81
C LYS A 598 12.00 -0.10 13.20
N LEU A 599 12.14 -1.42 13.31
CA LEU A 599 12.59 -2.14 14.52
C LEU A 599 13.96 -2.80 14.32
N ALA A 600 14.30 -3.26 13.10
CA ALA A 600 15.62 -3.81 12.77
C ALA A 600 15.93 -3.72 11.26
N ASP A 601 17.22 -3.69 10.92
CA ASP A 601 17.70 -3.69 9.53
C ASP A 601 17.86 -5.09 8.92
N ALA A 602 18.19 -6.11 9.73
CA ALA A 602 18.49 -7.46 9.26
C ALA A 602 18.02 -8.55 10.26
N PRO A 603 17.01 -9.38 9.92
CA PRO A 603 16.09 -9.21 8.79
C PRO A 603 15.32 -7.88 8.92
N TYR A 604 14.95 -7.28 7.80
CA TYR A 604 14.28 -5.97 7.80
C TYR A 604 12.94 -6.09 8.53
N THR A 605 12.82 -5.41 9.66
CA THR A 605 11.68 -5.55 10.58
C THR A 605 11.10 -4.18 10.88
N PHE A 606 9.78 -4.03 10.79
CA PHE A 606 9.08 -2.78 11.08
C PHE A 606 7.71 -3.02 11.73
N LYS A 607 7.24 -2.01 12.46
CA LYS A 607 5.88 -1.93 13.01
C LYS A 607 5.00 -1.05 12.12
N ARG A 608 3.72 -1.41 12.00
CA ARG A 608 2.63 -0.52 11.59
C ARG A 608 1.70 -0.24 12.78
N THR A 609 1.16 0.97 12.88
CA THR A 609 0.17 1.33 13.93
C THR A 609 -0.92 2.25 13.36
N TYR A 610 -2.18 2.01 13.68
CA TYR A 610 -3.33 2.84 13.34
C TYR A 610 -4.19 3.06 14.59
N SER A 611 -4.47 4.32 14.91
CA SER A 611 -5.27 4.76 16.05
C SER A 611 -6.11 5.96 15.59
N LYS A 612 -7.28 5.70 15.00
CA LYS A 612 -8.20 6.72 14.48
C LYS A 612 -9.65 6.22 14.59
N ASN A 613 -10.60 7.13 14.80
CA ASN A 613 -12.05 6.84 14.81
C ASN A 613 -12.50 5.72 15.77
N GLY A 614 -11.76 5.47 16.87
CA GLY A 614 -12.03 4.39 17.81
C GLY A 614 -11.55 3.00 17.37
N ILE A 615 -10.75 2.94 16.30
CA ILE A 615 -10.14 1.72 15.76
C ILE A 615 -8.66 1.74 16.11
N GLU A 616 -8.23 0.73 16.86
CA GLU A 616 -6.83 0.43 17.17
C GLU A 616 -6.41 -0.81 16.37
N ASP A 617 -5.38 -0.68 15.54
CA ASP A 617 -4.79 -1.78 14.77
C ASP A 617 -3.26 -1.64 14.72
N GLN A 618 -2.56 -2.76 14.81
CA GLN A 618 -1.09 -2.79 14.79
C GLN A 618 -0.54 -4.16 14.41
N VAL A 619 0.53 -4.16 13.63
CA VAL A 619 1.24 -5.37 13.20
C VAL A 619 2.75 -5.17 13.21
N VAL A 620 3.50 -6.26 13.30
CA VAL A 620 4.95 -6.29 13.09
C VAL A 620 5.27 -7.17 11.89
N VAL A 621 6.04 -6.65 10.94
CA VAL A 621 6.38 -7.32 9.68
C VAL A 621 7.88 -7.55 9.61
N VAL A 622 8.27 -8.75 9.19
CA VAL A 622 9.67 -9.14 8.96
C VAL A 622 9.84 -9.55 7.50
N MET A 623 10.86 -9.01 6.84
CA MET A 623 11.23 -9.28 5.46
C MET A 623 12.69 -9.75 5.35
N GLY A 624 12.94 -10.79 4.57
CA GLY A 624 14.25 -11.44 4.48
C GLY A 624 14.59 -12.38 5.64
N ALA A 625 13.58 -12.82 6.42
CA ALA A 625 13.76 -13.79 7.49
C ALA A 625 14.14 -15.18 6.96
N SER A 626 14.82 -16.01 7.77
CA SER A 626 15.08 -17.40 7.41
C SER A 626 15.26 -18.29 8.65
N GLY A 627 14.79 -19.54 8.58
CA GLY A 627 14.83 -20.47 9.71
C GLY A 627 14.07 -19.95 10.93
N THR A 628 14.48 -20.40 12.13
CA THR A 628 13.94 -19.90 13.39
C THR A 628 14.41 -18.46 13.63
N THR A 629 13.46 -17.53 13.63
CA THR A 629 13.69 -16.08 13.78
C THR A 629 13.06 -15.62 15.09
N ASN A 630 13.87 -14.99 15.95
CA ASN A 630 13.40 -14.29 17.14
C ASN A 630 13.14 -12.83 16.76
N VAL A 631 11.90 -12.38 16.94
CA VAL A 631 11.46 -11.03 16.56
C VAL A 631 11.18 -10.25 17.84
N ASN A 632 11.81 -9.08 18.00
CA ASN A 632 11.45 -8.16 19.06
C ASN A 632 10.13 -7.47 18.68
N VAL A 633 9.10 -7.70 19.48
CA VAL A 633 7.74 -7.20 19.27
C VAL A 633 7.21 -6.36 20.42
N SER A 634 8.02 -6.08 21.46
CA SER A 634 7.54 -5.39 22.67
C SER A 634 6.81 -4.08 22.38
N SER A 635 7.32 -3.25 21.46
CA SER A 635 6.71 -2.00 21.01
C SER A 635 5.33 -2.14 20.33
N ALA A 636 4.87 -3.37 20.08
CA ALA A 636 3.54 -3.70 19.59
C ALA A 636 2.75 -4.55 20.59
N PHE A 637 3.29 -5.69 21.01
CA PHE A 637 2.57 -6.71 21.75
C PHE A 637 3.22 -6.96 23.12
N SER A 638 2.42 -6.95 24.18
CA SER A 638 2.88 -7.21 25.55
C SER A 638 3.23 -8.68 25.78
N ASP A 639 4.14 -8.95 26.72
CA ASP A 639 4.41 -10.31 27.21
C ASP A 639 3.11 -11.00 27.64
N GLY A 640 3.01 -12.31 27.35
CA GLY A 640 1.81 -13.11 27.56
C GLY A 640 0.78 -13.03 26.43
N SER A 641 0.88 -12.07 25.49
CA SER A 641 0.02 -12.03 24.30
C SER A 641 0.27 -13.23 23.38
N THR A 642 -0.79 -13.88 22.87
CA THR A 642 -0.69 -14.80 21.74
C THR A 642 -0.67 -14.02 20.43
N VAL A 643 0.33 -14.29 19.59
CA VAL A 643 0.52 -13.66 18.28
C VAL A 643 0.71 -14.72 17.20
N ARG A 644 0.23 -14.44 15.99
CA ARG A 644 0.27 -15.33 14.83
C ARG A 644 1.13 -14.74 13.73
N ASP A 645 1.92 -15.58 13.06
CA ASP A 645 2.41 -15.26 11.73
C ASP A 645 1.30 -15.58 10.71
N ALA A 646 0.63 -14.56 10.21
CA ALA A 646 -0.44 -14.67 9.22
C ALA A 646 0.01 -15.42 7.95
N TYR A 647 1.31 -15.38 7.63
CA TYR A 647 1.85 -16.02 6.43
C TYR A 647 1.91 -17.55 6.55
N THR A 648 2.24 -18.10 7.72
CA THR A 648 2.28 -19.56 7.95
C THR A 648 1.11 -20.11 8.75
N GLY A 649 0.35 -19.26 9.45
CA GLY A 649 -0.73 -19.64 10.35
C GLY A 649 -0.25 -20.16 11.72
N ASN A 650 1.06 -20.15 11.99
CA ASN A 650 1.63 -20.58 13.27
C ASN A 650 1.44 -19.50 14.35
N GLU A 651 1.18 -19.92 15.58
CA GLU A 651 1.04 -19.04 16.75
C GLU A 651 2.19 -19.25 17.75
N THR A 652 2.48 -18.20 18.52
CA THR A 652 3.44 -18.22 19.64
C THR A 652 3.00 -17.23 20.72
N VAL A 653 3.54 -17.35 21.93
CA VAL A 653 3.30 -16.41 23.04
C VAL A 653 4.50 -15.49 23.18
N VAL A 654 4.26 -14.18 23.28
CA VAL A 654 5.31 -13.17 23.50
C VAL A 654 5.93 -13.35 24.89
N SER A 655 7.26 -13.40 24.95
CA SER A 655 8.01 -13.60 26.20
C SER A 655 9.35 -12.86 26.18
N GLY A 656 9.60 -12.01 27.17
CA GLY A 656 10.76 -11.12 27.20
C GLY A 656 10.77 -10.08 26.06
N GLY A 657 9.59 -9.71 25.56
CA GLY A 657 9.39 -8.89 24.36
C GLY A 657 9.61 -9.62 23.03
N ILE A 658 9.90 -10.93 23.05
CA ILE A 658 10.22 -11.72 21.87
C ILE A 658 9.06 -12.61 21.44
N ALA A 659 8.76 -12.61 20.14
CA ALA A 659 8.00 -13.65 19.46
C ALA A 659 8.94 -14.51 18.59
N THR A 660 8.88 -15.83 18.73
CA THR A 660 9.72 -16.76 17.96
C THR A 660 8.89 -17.53 16.93
N PHE A 661 9.25 -17.40 15.65
CA PHE A 661 8.62 -18.10 14.53
C PHE A 661 9.66 -18.84 13.68
N THR A 662 9.20 -19.76 12.81
CA THR A 662 10.04 -20.31 11.74
C THR A 662 9.59 -19.70 10.42
N ALA A 663 10.45 -18.88 9.80
CA ALA A 663 10.12 -18.13 8.60
C ALA A 663 9.78 -19.03 7.40
N HIS A 664 8.85 -18.60 6.56
CA HIS A 664 8.56 -19.27 5.30
C HIS A 664 9.74 -19.15 4.31
N ALA A 665 9.83 -20.06 3.34
CA ALA A 665 10.82 -20.03 2.26
C ALA A 665 10.77 -18.76 1.36
N ASN A 666 9.76 -17.90 1.53
CA ASN A 666 9.62 -16.62 0.82
C ASN A 666 10.13 -15.44 1.67
N GLY A 667 10.70 -15.70 2.86
CA GLY A 667 11.36 -14.70 3.69
C GLY A 667 10.44 -13.73 4.47
N LEU A 668 9.13 -13.99 4.52
CA LEU A 668 8.19 -13.19 5.31
C LEU A 668 7.85 -13.83 6.66
N ILE A 669 7.57 -12.97 7.63
CA ILE A 669 6.78 -13.23 8.84
C ILE A 669 5.85 -12.02 9.01
N LEU A 670 4.54 -12.26 9.15
CA LEU A 670 3.49 -11.23 9.21
C LEU A 670 2.78 -11.32 10.57
N ILE A 671 3.29 -10.61 11.58
CA ILE A 671 2.88 -10.79 12.98
C ILE A 671 1.67 -9.92 13.31
N GLU A 672 0.57 -10.60 13.60
CA GLU A 672 -0.71 -10.08 14.06
C GLU A 672 -1.09 -10.71 15.42
N GLN A 673 -2.10 -10.16 16.09
CA GLN A 673 -2.62 -10.68 17.35
C GLN A 673 -3.97 -11.38 17.11
N THR A 674 -4.05 -12.70 17.36
CA THR A 674 -5.22 -13.53 17.00
C THR A 674 -6.35 -13.55 18.01
N ALA A 675 -6.09 -13.12 19.24
CA ALA A 675 -7.11 -12.90 20.25
C ALA A 675 -6.92 -11.52 20.87
N GLU A 676 -8.01 -10.75 20.97
CA GLU A 676 -8.16 -9.67 21.93
C GLU A 676 -7.65 -10.18 23.29
N SER A 677 -6.48 -9.70 23.74
CA SER A 677 -5.92 -10.18 25.01
C SER A 677 -6.89 -9.82 26.13
N SER A 678 -7.24 -10.78 26.99
CA SER A 678 -8.02 -10.51 28.19
C SER A 678 -7.14 -9.92 29.31
N LEU A 679 -5.82 -10.00 29.16
CA LEU A 679 -4.84 -9.25 29.95
C LEU A 679 -5.01 -7.73 29.74
N PRO A 680 -4.55 -6.90 30.70
CA PRO A 680 -4.48 -5.45 30.51
C PRO A 680 -3.59 -5.06 29.33
N ALA A 681 -3.86 -3.93 28.70
CA ALA A 681 -2.91 -3.28 27.79
C ALA A 681 -2.42 -1.98 28.41
N VAL A 682 -1.13 -1.67 28.24
CA VAL A 682 -0.48 -0.44 28.71
C VAL A 682 0.42 0.11 27.62
N SER A 683 0.46 1.43 27.44
CA SER A 683 1.36 2.06 26.45
C SER A 683 1.74 3.50 26.82
N ALA A 684 2.72 4.05 26.10
CA ALA A 684 3.22 5.41 26.29
C ALA A 684 3.30 6.17 24.96
N SER A 685 2.99 7.47 24.99
CA SER A 685 3.08 8.38 23.83
C SER A 685 3.82 9.66 24.21
N PRO A 686 4.94 10.03 23.56
CA PRO A 686 5.64 9.27 22.51
C PRO A 686 6.25 7.98 23.04
N ALA A 687 6.47 7.00 22.16
CA ALA A 687 6.92 5.65 22.50
C ALA A 687 8.46 5.51 22.50
N GLY A 688 9.12 6.12 23.48
CA GLY A 688 10.59 6.18 23.57
C GLY A 688 11.25 7.21 22.62
N GLY A 689 12.57 7.14 22.50
CA GLY A 689 13.38 7.89 21.52
C GLY A 689 14.26 9.02 22.10
N ASN A 690 15.00 9.70 21.23
CA ASN A 690 15.79 10.88 21.58
C ASN A 690 14.87 12.10 21.80
N PHE A 691 15.20 12.95 22.78
CA PHE A 691 14.61 14.29 22.90
C PHE A 691 15.67 15.35 23.23
N LYS A 692 15.52 16.56 22.67
CA LYS A 692 16.40 17.73 22.89
C LYS A 692 15.73 18.91 23.59
N THR A 693 14.47 18.75 23.98
CA THR A 693 13.79 19.70 24.86
C THR A 693 14.27 19.49 26.30
N GLU A 694 14.25 20.55 27.11
CA GLU A 694 14.65 20.46 28.53
C GLU A 694 13.76 19.48 29.32
N THR A 695 12.50 19.31 28.91
CA THR A 695 11.62 18.26 29.37
C THR A 695 10.86 17.59 28.23
N LEU A 696 10.42 16.36 28.46
CA LEU A 696 9.51 15.60 27.59
C LEU A 696 8.28 15.19 28.39
N THR A 697 7.08 15.53 27.89
CA THR A 697 5.82 15.01 28.41
C THR A 697 5.47 13.70 27.71
N ILE A 698 5.05 12.71 28.48
CA ILE A 698 4.66 11.38 28.01
C ILE A 698 3.26 11.08 28.55
N THR A 699 2.28 10.85 27.66
CA THR A 699 0.95 10.36 28.03
C THR A 699 0.99 8.85 28.21
N LEU A 700 0.63 8.37 29.40
CA LEU A 700 0.45 6.96 29.70
C LEU A 700 -0.98 6.51 29.39
N ARG A 701 -1.11 5.30 28.84
CA ARG A 701 -2.39 4.65 28.55
C ARG A 701 -2.51 3.32 29.27
N VAL A 702 -3.73 2.98 29.67
CA VAL A 702 -4.08 1.67 30.23
C VAL A 702 -5.52 1.31 29.87
N THR A 703 -5.70 0.13 29.29
CA THR A 703 -7.03 -0.42 28.97
C THR A 703 -7.15 -1.84 29.52
N LYS A 704 -8.40 -2.31 29.70
CA LYS A 704 -8.74 -3.62 30.29
C LYS A 704 -8.28 -3.82 31.75
N ALA A 705 -7.88 -2.74 32.43
CA ALA A 705 -7.71 -2.63 33.87
C ALA A 705 -8.15 -1.24 34.34
N ASP A 706 -8.51 -1.11 35.62
CA ASP A 706 -8.94 0.17 36.22
C ASP A 706 -7.79 1.19 36.37
N GLY A 707 -6.54 0.72 36.23
CA GLY A 707 -5.33 1.53 36.30
C GLY A 707 -4.08 0.67 36.08
N GLY A 708 -2.94 1.33 35.95
CA GLY A 708 -1.62 0.72 35.85
C GLY A 708 -0.65 1.25 36.90
N LYS A 709 0.62 0.86 36.79
CA LYS A 709 1.75 1.36 37.57
C LYS A 709 2.96 1.60 36.66
N TYR A 710 3.86 2.52 37.01
CA TYR A 710 5.07 2.80 36.23
C TYR A 710 6.33 3.06 37.07
N THR A 711 7.48 2.84 36.45
CA THR A 711 8.83 3.18 36.95
C THR A 711 9.60 3.88 35.84
N LEU A 712 10.60 4.72 36.18
CA LEU A 712 11.41 5.51 35.22
C LEU A 712 12.91 5.13 35.21
N ASP A 713 13.32 4.29 36.17
CA ASP A 713 14.68 3.80 36.39
C ASP A 713 14.89 2.37 35.84
N GLY A 714 13.89 1.82 35.13
CA GLY A 714 13.89 0.43 34.66
C GLY A 714 13.64 -0.62 35.75
N SER A 715 13.39 -0.24 37.01
CA SER A 715 13.01 -1.17 38.09
C SER A 715 11.64 -1.82 37.83
N ASP A 716 11.28 -2.85 38.61
CA ASP A 716 10.04 -3.61 38.39
C ASP A 716 8.78 -2.71 38.57
N PRO A 717 8.00 -2.46 37.49
CA PRO A 717 6.83 -1.60 37.55
C PRO A 717 5.67 -2.19 38.38
N SER A 718 5.72 -3.47 38.77
CA SER A 718 4.70 -4.10 39.64
C SER A 718 4.57 -3.41 41.01
N ALA A 719 5.65 -2.76 41.47
CA ALA A 719 5.72 -1.94 42.69
C ALA A 719 5.79 -0.42 42.41
N GLY A 720 5.56 -0.01 41.16
CA GLY A 720 5.71 1.36 40.69
C GLY A 720 4.60 2.35 41.10
N ILE A 721 4.72 3.58 40.60
CA ILE A 721 3.79 4.69 40.82
C ILE A 721 2.48 4.41 40.08
N PRO A 722 1.30 4.44 40.72
CA PRO A 722 0.03 4.15 40.05
C PRO A 722 -0.39 5.25 39.07
N PHE A 723 -1.07 4.86 37.98
CA PHE A 723 -1.61 5.79 36.97
C PHE A 723 -2.96 5.29 36.40
N THR A 724 -3.75 6.20 35.82
CA THR A 724 -4.99 5.90 35.08
C THR A 724 -4.87 6.29 33.61
N ASP A 725 -5.78 5.84 32.75
CA ASP A 725 -5.68 6.17 31.31
C ASP A 725 -5.62 7.69 31.05
N GLY A 726 -4.69 8.10 30.19
CA GLY A 726 -4.45 9.51 29.88
C GLY A 726 -3.60 10.27 30.92
N THR A 727 -2.99 9.59 31.89
CA THR A 727 -2.07 10.25 32.85
C THR A 727 -0.84 10.78 32.12
N GLU A 728 -0.56 12.08 32.24
CA GLU A 728 0.67 12.67 31.72
C GLU A 728 1.77 12.65 32.79
N ILE A 729 2.98 12.25 32.40
CA ILE A 729 4.20 12.34 33.20
C ILE A 729 5.24 13.19 32.46
N THR A 730 6.21 13.77 33.17
CA THR A 730 7.28 14.57 32.58
C THR A 730 8.63 14.06 33.03
N ILE A 731 9.58 13.97 32.09
CA ILE A 731 10.99 13.60 32.33
C ILE A 731 11.92 14.69 31.78
N GLY A 732 13.20 14.67 32.16
CA GLY A 732 14.27 15.42 31.48
C GLY A 732 14.87 16.59 32.24
N SER A 733 14.14 17.21 33.17
CA SER A 733 14.60 18.36 33.98
C SER A 733 15.73 18.03 34.98
N ASP A 734 16.02 16.75 35.13
CA ASP A 734 16.99 16.14 36.04
C ASP A 734 17.97 15.20 35.30
N MET A 735 17.92 15.19 33.97
CA MET A 735 18.82 14.43 33.10
C MET A 735 19.87 15.35 32.49
N GLU A 736 21.12 14.88 32.46
CA GLU A 736 22.20 15.47 31.65
C GLU A 736 22.04 15.05 30.18
N PHE A 737 22.97 15.43 29.31
CA PHE A 737 22.98 14.95 27.92
C PHE A 737 23.56 13.54 27.82
N ASP A 738 22.99 12.75 26.91
CA ASP A 738 23.15 11.29 26.75
C ASP A 738 22.59 10.41 27.88
N ASP A 739 22.09 10.99 28.98
CA ASP A 739 21.33 10.26 30.00
C ASP A 739 20.06 9.62 29.41
N SER A 740 19.65 8.48 29.97
CA SER A 740 18.50 7.71 29.49
C SER A 740 17.55 7.30 30.61
N ALA A 741 16.30 7.76 30.53
CA ALA A 741 15.20 7.27 31.37
C ALA A 741 14.62 5.98 30.76
N THR A 742 14.33 4.98 31.61
CA THR A 742 13.73 3.71 31.20
C THR A 742 12.35 3.59 31.82
N LEU A 743 11.34 4.06 31.09
CA LEU A 743 9.94 3.92 31.47
C LEU A 743 9.52 2.46 31.36
N ARG A 744 9.08 1.85 32.45
CA ARG A 744 8.38 0.56 32.42
C ARG A 744 6.97 0.73 32.94
N LEU A 745 6.02 0.08 32.28
CA LEU A 745 4.60 0.08 32.63
C LEU A 745 4.18 -1.31 33.08
N TYR A 746 3.19 -1.34 33.97
CA TYR A 746 2.53 -2.53 34.49
C TYR A 746 1.02 -2.28 34.56
N ALA A 747 0.22 -3.32 34.31
CA ALA A 747 -1.16 -3.37 34.78
C ALA A 747 -1.56 -4.80 35.07
N GLU A 748 -2.53 -4.99 35.97
CA GLU A 748 -3.06 -6.29 36.40
C GLU A 748 -4.60 -6.28 36.40
N ASN A 749 -5.22 -7.40 36.04
CA ASN A 749 -6.65 -7.64 36.18
C ASN A 749 -6.91 -9.11 36.60
N GLY A 750 -8.16 -9.58 36.54
CA GLY A 750 -8.52 -10.95 36.93
C GLY A 750 -7.94 -12.07 36.06
N GLU A 751 -7.43 -11.74 34.87
CA GLU A 751 -6.93 -12.68 33.85
C GLU A 751 -5.40 -12.80 33.90
N GLY A 752 -4.71 -11.75 34.36
CA GLY A 752 -3.26 -11.72 34.55
C GLY A 752 -2.69 -10.30 34.55
N SER A 753 -1.41 -10.18 34.22
CA SER A 753 -0.72 -8.90 34.17
C SER A 753 0.11 -8.73 32.89
N SER A 754 0.28 -7.48 32.48
CA SER A 754 1.07 -7.07 31.32
C SER A 754 2.17 -6.10 31.73
N VAL A 755 3.34 -6.23 31.09
CA VAL A 755 4.49 -5.34 31.26
C VAL A 755 4.89 -4.74 29.91
N GLN A 756 5.26 -3.47 29.91
CA GLN A 756 5.83 -2.77 28.75
C GLN A 756 7.06 -1.95 29.13
N GLN A 757 7.91 -1.61 28.15
CA GLN A 757 9.14 -0.85 28.36
C GLN A 757 9.46 0.08 27.19
N TYR A 758 9.85 1.31 27.52
CA TYR A 758 10.30 2.36 26.62
C TYR A 758 11.59 2.99 27.15
N GLN A 759 12.48 3.41 26.27
CA GLN A 759 13.71 4.12 26.63
C GLN A 759 13.70 5.51 25.99
N TYR A 760 13.99 6.54 26.78
CA TYR A 760 14.05 7.94 26.34
C TYR A 760 15.43 8.51 26.66
N THR A 761 16.12 9.06 25.66
CA THR A 761 17.48 9.60 25.83
C THR A 761 17.45 11.11 25.65
N LYS A 762 17.88 11.87 26.65
CA LYS A 762 18.06 13.32 26.49
C LYS A 762 19.33 13.54 25.67
N LYS A 763 19.26 14.37 24.63
CA LYS A 763 20.41 14.75 23.80
C LYS A 763 20.71 16.23 23.99
N ASP A 764 21.95 16.59 23.73
CA ASP A 764 22.41 17.98 23.76
C ASP A 764 21.67 18.83 22.69
N PRO A 765 20.97 19.91 23.07
CA PRO A 765 20.31 20.82 22.14
C PRO A 765 21.30 21.67 21.34
N ASP A 766 22.52 21.87 21.83
CA ASP A 766 23.62 22.55 21.12
C ASP A 766 24.46 21.55 20.30
N ALA A 767 24.22 20.24 20.41
CA ALA A 767 24.74 19.26 19.45
C ALA A 767 23.94 19.30 18.15
N GLY A 768 24.67 19.46 17.05
CA GLY A 768 24.14 19.74 15.72
C GLY A 768 25.15 19.40 14.62
N LEU A 769 24.67 19.15 13.40
CA LEU A 769 25.48 18.67 12.28
C LEU A 769 26.33 19.78 11.65
N THR A 770 27.66 19.64 11.69
CA THR A 770 28.59 20.47 10.92
C THR A 770 28.81 19.88 9.53
N ILE A 771 28.22 20.55 8.53
CA ILE A 771 28.29 20.16 7.13
C ILE A 771 29.35 20.98 6.41
N TYR A 772 30.32 20.32 5.79
CA TYR A 772 31.36 20.92 4.96
C TYR A 772 31.11 20.59 3.47
N PHE A 773 31.31 21.57 2.59
CA PHE A 773 31.06 21.46 1.15
C PHE A 773 32.17 22.08 0.31
N LYS A 774 32.66 21.35 -0.69
CA LYS A 774 33.62 21.85 -1.67
C LYS A 774 32.88 22.56 -2.81
N LYS A 775 32.93 23.89 -2.82
CA LYS A 775 32.25 24.72 -3.81
C LYS A 775 32.79 24.44 -5.22
N PRO A 776 31.96 23.98 -6.19
CA PRO A 776 32.41 23.79 -7.57
C PRO A 776 32.99 25.07 -8.18
N ALA A 777 33.94 24.93 -9.11
CA ALA A 777 34.73 26.07 -9.62
C ALA A 777 33.86 27.19 -10.25
N ASP A 778 32.73 26.83 -10.86
CA ASP A 778 31.80 27.71 -11.55
C ASP A 778 30.66 28.27 -10.66
N TRP A 779 30.58 27.88 -9.38
CA TRP A 779 29.60 28.38 -8.42
C TRP A 779 30.07 29.65 -7.69
N VAL A 780 29.11 30.50 -7.29
CA VAL A 780 29.33 31.55 -6.30
C VAL A 780 29.27 30.99 -4.86
N ALA A 781 29.33 31.84 -3.84
CA ALA A 781 29.33 31.40 -2.44
C ALA A 781 28.11 30.50 -2.12
N PRO A 782 28.34 29.26 -1.63
CA PRO A 782 27.27 28.29 -1.42
C PRO A 782 26.42 28.63 -0.19
N HIS A 783 25.18 28.18 -0.23
CA HIS A 783 24.17 28.29 0.82
C HIS A 783 23.60 26.88 1.05
N LEU A 784 23.29 26.54 2.29
CA LEU A 784 22.79 25.22 2.66
C LEU A 784 21.28 25.27 2.85
N TYR A 785 20.52 24.64 1.96
CA TYR A 785 19.12 24.31 2.22
C TYR A 785 19.08 22.96 2.95
N TYR A 786 18.36 22.90 4.07
CA TYR A 786 18.22 21.69 4.87
C TYR A 786 16.77 21.49 5.31
N TYR A 787 16.34 20.23 5.36
CA TYR A 787 14.99 19.81 5.73
C TYR A 787 15.04 18.39 6.34
N GLU A 788 13.89 17.83 6.74
CA GLU A 788 13.81 16.51 7.40
C GLU A 788 14.73 16.39 8.62
N THR A 789 14.84 17.47 9.37
CA THR A 789 15.63 17.53 10.60
C THR A 789 15.07 16.61 11.69
N SER A 790 15.94 15.84 12.33
CA SER A 790 15.61 15.01 13.49
C SER A 790 16.69 15.16 14.56
N PRO A 791 16.35 15.57 15.81
CA PRO A 791 15.08 16.16 16.20
C PRO A 791 14.68 17.38 15.36
N LYS A 792 13.37 17.65 15.27
CA LYS A 792 12.82 18.66 14.36
C LYS A 792 13.16 20.08 14.82
N VAL A 793 13.85 20.85 13.97
CA VAL A 793 14.15 22.26 14.22
C VAL A 793 13.51 23.17 13.16
N SER A 794 13.76 24.49 13.27
CA SER A 794 13.30 25.47 12.28
C SER A 794 14.11 25.33 10.98
N GLU A 795 13.45 24.95 9.90
CA GLU A 795 14.04 24.73 8.58
C GLU A 795 13.93 25.97 7.69
N PRO A 796 14.97 26.35 6.94
CA PRO A 796 14.92 27.49 6.04
C PRO A 796 14.00 27.21 4.85
N SER A 797 13.38 28.25 4.29
CA SER A 797 12.84 28.18 2.93
C SER A 797 13.97 28.19 1.88
N TRP A 798 13.70 27.74 0.65
CA TRP A 798 14.68 27.80 -0.45
C TRP A 798 15.25 29.21 -0.70
N ALA A 799 14.43 30.25 -0.49
CA ALA A 799 14.81 31.65 -0.62
C ALA A 799 15.60 32.19 0.59
N THR A 800 15.53 31.52 1.74
CA THR A 800 16.18 31.91 3.00
C THR A 800 17.22 30.88 3.48
N ALA A 801 17.66 29.98 2.60
CA ALA A 801 18.73 29.03 2.87
C ALA A 801 20.00 29.79 3.32
N PRO A 802 20.55 29.54 4.52
CA PRO A 802 21.68 30.29 5.05
C PRO A 802 22.96 30.14 4.22
N ALA A 803 23.72 31.22 4.11
CA ALA A 803 25.05 31.20 3.49
C ALA A 803 26.03 30.36 4.33
N MET A 804 26.84 29.54 3.67
CA MET A 804 27.90 28.78 4.32
C MET A 804 29.15 29.66 4.54
N THR A 805 29.85 29.45 5.65
CA THR A 805 31.07 30.18 6.02
C THR A 805 32.27 29.58 5.29
N LYS A 806 33.16 30.39 4.70
CA LYS A 806 34.36 29.86 4.03
C LYS A 806 35.37 29.34 5.07
N VAL A 807 35.90 28.13 4.84
CA VAL A 807 36.91 27.48 5.69
C VAL A 807 38.31 27.66 5.08
N ALA A 808 38.68 26.84 4.09
CA ALA A 808 39.99 26.86 3.43
C ALA A 808 39.85 26.38 1.97
N GLY A 809 40.76 26.78 1.07
CA GLY A 809 40.69 26.38 -0.34
C GLY A 809 39.37 26.80 -1.01
N ASP A 810 38.57 25.82 -1.44
CA ASP A 810 37.18 26.01 -1.91
C ASP A 810 36.14 25.39 -0.96
N TRP A 811 36.52 25.02 0.27
CA TRP A 811 35.62 24.49 1.30
C TRP A 811 34.87 25.58 2.05
N TYR A 812 33.60 25.29 2.32
CA TYR A 812 32.68 26.08 3.12
C TYR A 812 31.99 25.18 4.15
N SER A 813 31.60 25.71 5.31
CA SER A 813 30.89 24.96 6.35
C SER A 813 29.63 25.67 6.86
N TYR A 814 28.71 24.89 7.40
CA TYR A 814 27.55 25.37 8.16
C TYR A 814 27.18 24.35 9.24
N LYS A 815 26.90 24.80 10.47
CA LYS A 815 26.40 23.95 11.55
C LYS A 815 24.89 24.11 11.67
N ILE A 816 24.16 23.01 11.57
CA ILE A 816 22.72 22.96 11.81
C ILE A 816 22.54 22.63 13.30
N GLU A 817 22.20 23.63 14.10
CA GLU A 817 22.04 23.46 15.55
C GLU A 817 20.85 22.55 15.90
N GLY A 818 20.98 21.74 16.96
CA GLY A 818 19.89 20.93 17.52
C GLY A 818 19.49 19.66 16.76
N VAL A 819 20.24 19.20 15.75
CA VAL A 819 19.87 18.03 14.93
C VAL A 819 20.88 16.88 15.01
N ASP A 820 20.38 15.65 15.00
CA ASP A 820 21.16 14.41 14.84
C ASP A 820 21.20 13.99 13.36
N SER A 821 20.13 14.23 12.60
CA SER A 821 20.05 14.03 11.15
C SER A 821 19.43 15.21 10.41
N ALA A 822 19.81 15.40 9.14
CA ALA A 822 19.16 16.33 8.21
C ALA A 822 19.33 15.87 6.75
N THR A 823 18.37 16.23 5.89
CA THR A 823 18.45 16.09 4.43
C THR A 823 18.90 17.42 3.81
N LEU A 824 19.92 17.37 2.93
CA LEU A 824 20.72 18.53 2.56
C LEU A 824 20.72 18.79 1.04
N ILE A 825 20.59 20.06 0.64
CA ILE A 825 20.85 20.51 -0.73
C ILE A 825 21.73 21.75 -0.68
N PHE A 826 22.90 21.67 -1.31
CA PHE A 826 23.77 22.82 -1.52
C PHE A 826 23.24 23.63 -2.70
N LYS A 827 23.18 24.95 -2.58
CA LYS A 827 22.79 25.85 -3.68
C LYS A 827 23.67 27.09 -3.73
N ASP A 828 23.68 27.78 -4.87
CA ASP A 828 24.21 29.14 -4.97
C ASP A 828 23.09 30.15 -5.32
N ASN A 829 23.45 31.45 -5.38
CA ASN A 829 22.49 32.51 -5.70
C ASN A 829 22.42 32.85 -7.20
N SER A 830 23.03 32.02 -8.06
CA SER A 830 22.78 32.00 -9.51
C SER A 830 21.76 30.95 -9.93
N GLY A 831 21.26 30.14 -8.99
CA GLY A 831 20.26 29.09 -9.22
C GLY A 831 20.85 27.69 -9.38
N LYS A 832 22.15 27.50 -9.17
CA LYS A 832 22.79 26.18 -9.20
C LYS A 832 22.51 25.42 -7.90
N GLN A 833 22.41 24.10 -7.99
CA GLN A 833 22.20 23.21 -6.85
C GLN A 833 22.91 21.87 -7.02
N ASN A 834 23.24 21.24 -5.89
CA ASN A 834 23.79 19.89 -5.77
C ASN A 834 23.20 19.26 -4.49
N PRO A 835 22.41 18.17 -4.57
CA PRO A 835 22.01 17.43 -5.78
C PRO A 835 21.26 18.27 -6.82
N GLY A 836 21.15 17.74 -8.05
CA GLY A 836 20.52 18.43 -9.17
C GLY A 836 19.01 18.63 -8.95
N GLN A 837 18.40 19.51 -9.75
CA GLN A 837 16.96 19.73 -9.68
C GLN A 837 16.18 18.41 -9.89
N ASN A 838 15.22 18.13 -9.01
CA ASN A 838 14.44 16.89 -8.94
C ASN A 838 15.24 15.63 -8.53
N GLN A 839 16.47 15.76 -8.02
CA GLN A 839 17.15 14.69 -7.29
C GLN A 839 16.84 14.80 -5.79
N ALA A 840 16.83 13.68 -5.08
CA ALA A 840 16.67 13.66 -3.62
C ALA A 840 17.86 14.36 -2.94
N GLY A 841 17.61 15.08 -1.85
CA GLY A 841 18.66 15.69 -1.03
C GLY A 841 19.54 14.64 -0.34
N LEU A 842 20.73 15.08 0.09
CA LEU A 842 21.74 14.23 0.73
C LEU A 842 21.40 14.08 2.21
N VAL A 843 20.86 12.93 2.60
CA VAL A 843 20.65 12.59 4.02
C VAL A 843 22.01 12.45 4.72
N ARG A 844 22.17 13.06 5.88
CA ARG A 844 23.38 12.97 6.70
C ARG A 844 23.02 12.87 8.19
N THR A 845 23.80 12.07 8.94
CA THR A 845 23.56 11.71 10.36
C THR A 845 24.81 11.88 11.25
N ALA A 846 25.84 12.57 10.74
CA ALA A 846 27.09 12.90 11.42
C ALA A 846 27.79 14.04 10.65
N ASP A 847 28.70 14.77 11.28
CA ASP A 847 29.53 15.79 10.61
C ASP A 847 30.25 15.18 9.39
N GLY A 848 30.46 15.96 8.33
CA GLY A 848 31.02 15.40 7.10
C GLY A 848 31.37 16.40 6.00
N TRP A 849 32.23 15.96 5.09
CA TRP A 849 32.83 16.74 4.00
C TRP A 849 32.34 16.23 2.65
N TYR A 850 31.42 16.96 2.00
CA TYR A 850 30.93 16.61 0.66
C TYR A 850 31.76 17.30 -0.42
N ASP A 851 32.44 16.53 -1.27
CA ASP A 851 33.31 17.07 -2.32
C ASP A 851 32.57 17.51 -3.61
N GLY A 852 31.24 17.37 -3.61
CA GLY A 852 30.37 17.59 -4.75
C GLY A 852 29.96 16.31 -5.50
N VAL A 853 30.55 15.16 -5.14
CA VAL A 853 30.23 13.83 -5.69
C VAL A 853 29.98 12.82 -4.58
N GLN A 854 30.79 12.83 -3.52
CA GLN A 854 30.78 11.86 -2.42
C GLN A 854 31.06 12.52 -1.07
N TRP A 855 30.73 11.81 0.02
CA TRP A 855 31.01 12.21 1.39
C TRP A 855 32.33 11.63 1.89
N HIS A 856 33.06 12.41 2.67
CA HIS A 856 34.22 12.02 3.45
C HIS A 856 33.96 12.34 4.92
N GLU A 857 34.46 11.51 5.82
CA GLU A 857 34.29 11.70 7.28
C GLU A 857 35.29 12.73 7.86
N SER A 858 36.28 13.13 7.07
CA SER A 858 37.28 14.16 7.38
C SER A 858 37.67 14.97 6.11
N ASN A 859 38.49 16.00 6.25
CA ASN A 859 38.90 16.87 5.13
C ASN A 859 39.79 16.13 4.11
N PRO A 860 39.32 15.90 2.86
CA PRO A 860 40.07 15.10 1.89
C PRO A 860 41.15 15.90 1.13
N ASP A 861 41.25 17.23 1.34
CA ASP A 861 42.29 18.08 0.72
C ASP A 861 43.55 18.26 1.58
N GLU A 862 43.54 17.80 2.84
CA GLU A 862 44.75 17.75 3.66
C GLU A 862 45.50 16.43 3.43
N PRO A 863 46.85 16.44 3.34
CA PRO A 863 47.63 15.22 3.22
C PRO A 863 47.55 14.45 4.54
N GLY A 864 46.66 13.45 4.57
CA GLY A 864 46.01 13.02 5.80
C GLY A 864 46.90 12.43 6.90
N ASP A 865 46.68 12.93 8.11
CA ASP A 865 46.73 12.10 9.33
C ASP A 865 45.45 11.22 9.31
N ILE A 866 45.55 9.89 9.18
CA ILE A 866 45.74 8.91 10.26
C ILE A 866 44.46 8.73 11.10
N GLU A 867 44.07 7.47 11.38
CA GLU A 867 42.97 7.14 12.32
C GLU A 867 43.13 7.94 13.62
N GLU A 868 42.07 8.50 14.21
CA GLU A 868 42.15 9.31 15.44
C GLU A 868 43.04 8.61 16.48
N PRO A 869 44.29 9.08 16.67
CA PRO A 869 45.31 8.19 17.20
C PRO A 869 45.00 7.89 18.65
N ASN A 870 45.29 6.65 19.05
CA ASN A 870 45.17 6.21 20.42
C ASN A 870 46.06 7.09 21.29
N LYS A 871 45.47 8.13 21.89
CA LYS A 871 46.16 9.17 22.66
C LYS A 871 46.05 8.85 24.13
N VAL A 872 47.17 8.94 24.83
CA VAL A 872 47.27 8.85 26.28
C VAL A 872 47.78 10.18 26.81
N THR A 873 46.91 10.93 27.49
CA THR A 873 47.29 12.19 28.15
C THR A 873 47.56 11.94 29.62
N VAL A 874 48.77 12.26 30.08
CA VAL A 874 49.22 12.03 31.46
C VAL A 874 49.52 13.35 32.15
N TYR A 875 48.81 13.62 33.24
CA TYR A 875 49.14 14.69 34.19
C TYR A 875 49.98 14.12 35.34
N TYR A 876 51.19 14.64 35.53
CA TYR A 876 52.11 14.24 36.59
C TYR A 876 52.19 15.34 37.66
N LYS A 877 51.69 15.07 38.87
CA LYS A 877 51.83 15.99 40.01
C LYS A 877 53.30 16.18 40.33
N GLN A 878 53.75 17.43 40.48
CA GLN A 878 55.17 17.77 40.50
C GLN A 878 55.93 17.22 41.72
N GLY A 879 56.48 16.01 41.59
CA GLY A 879 57.53 15.47 42.46
C GLY A 879 58.94 15.96 42.08
N TYR A 880 59.11 16.47 40.86
CA TYR A 880 60.36 17.02 40.33
C TYR A 880 60.12 18.40 39.70
N ALA A 881 61.15 19.26 39.68
CA ALA A 881 61.07 20.62 39.13
C ALA A 881 60.91 20.65 37.60
N THR A 882 61.45 19.65 36.90
CA THR A 882 61.18 19.38 35.48
C THR A 882 61.11 17.85 35.33
N PRO A 883 59.91 17.25 35.45
CA PRO A 883 59.75 15.81 35.30
C PRO A 883 59.86 15.42 33.82
N TYR A 884 60.53 14.32 33.54
CA TYR A 884 60.60 13.67 32.24
C TYR A 884 59.75 12.40 32.25
N ILE A 885 59.03 12.13 31.17
CA ILE A 885 58.33 10.87 30.92
C ILE A 885 59.15 9.99 29.97
N HIS A 886 59.60 8.85 30.46
CA HIS A 886 60.22 7.77 29.68
C HIS A 886 59.16 6.72 29.42
N TYR A 887 58.91 6.38 28.15
CA TYR A 887 57.73 5.59 27.79
C TYR A 887 57.93 4.71 26.55
N ARG A 888 56.97 3.80 26.36
CA ARG A 888 56.68 3.12 25.09
C ARG A 888 55.18 2.85 24.93
N PRO A 889 54.65 2.77 23.70
CA PRO A 889 53.46 1.98 23.41
C PRO A 889 53.64 0.52 23.88
N GLU A 890 52.58 -0.16 24.29
CA GLU A 890 52.63 -1.58 24.65
C GLU A 890 53.27 -2.43 23.53
N GLY A 891 54.27 -3.25 23.90
CA GLY A 891 55.05 -4.04 22.94
C GLY A 891 56.09 -3.25 22.11
N GLY A 892 56.07 -1.92 22.15
CA GLY A 892 56.96 -1.04 21.39
C GLY A 892 58.34 -0.83 22.00
N THR A 893 59.10 0.09 21.39
CA THR A 893 60.42 0.55 21.83
C THR A 893 60.32 1.72 22.80
N TRP A 894 61.18 1.73 23.83
CA TRP A 894 61.31 2.86 24.76
C TRP A 894 61.91 4.11 24.09
N THR A 895 61.47 5.29 24.54
CA THR A 895 62.16 6.56 24.26
C THR A 895 63.61 6.52 24.75
N ALA A 896 64.49 7.36 24.21
CA ALA A 896 65.86 7.45 24.72
C ALA A 896 65.86 8.04 26.15
N SER A 897 66.58 7.40 27.08
CA SER A 897 66.74 7.91 28.45
C SER A 897 67.39 9.30 28.45
N PRO A 898 66.90 10.30 29.23
CA PRO A 898 65.93 10.19 30.34
C PRO A 898 64.44 10.21 29.95
N GLY A 899 64.09 10.22 28.67
CA GLY A 899 62.72 10.41 28.18
C GLY A 899 62.49 11.84 27.69
N ILE A 900 61.21 12.25 27.61
CA ILE A 900 60.79 13.56 27.12
C ILE A 900 60.38 14.45 28.29
N ALA A 901 60.81 15.71 28.33
CA ALA A 901 60.39 16.66 29.37
C ALA A 901 58.87 16.90 29.32
N MET A 902 58.22 16.93 30.48
CA MET A 902 56.80 17.26 30.62
C MET A 902 56.64 18.73 31.01
N GLU A 903 56.06 19.52 30.09
CA GLU A 903 55.76 20.93 30.32
C GLU A 903 54.75 21.14 31.45
N ALA A 904 54.71 22.35 32.02
CA ALA A 904 53.72 22.72 33.01
C ALA A 904 52.30 22.65 32.42
N SER A 905 51.37 22.04 33.16
CA SER A 905 49.98 21.90 32.73
C SER A 905 49.13 23.12 33.07
N GLU A 906 47.94 23.18 32.50
CA GLU A 906 46.88 24.13 32.86
C GLU A 906 46.39 24.01 34.32
N VAL A 907 46.68 22.90 35.02
CA VAL A 907 46.40 22.73 36.45
C VAL A 907 47.66 23.05 37.28
N PRO A 908 47.62 24.04 38.19
CA PRO A 908 48.75 24.38 39.05
C PRO A 908 49.31 23.18 39.84
N GLY A 909 50.62 22.98 39.79
CA GLY A 909 51.31 21.87 40.47
C GLY A 909 51.32 20.54 39.72
N TYR A 910 50.84 20.50 38.47
CA TYR A 910 50.96 19.36 37.57
C TYR A 910 51.74 19.73 36.30
N SER A 911 52.56 18.81 35.81
CA SER A 911 53.09 18.81 34.43
C SER A 911 52.24 17.88 33.56
N LYS A 912 52.22 18.09 32.23
CA LYS A 912 51.37 17.34 31.28
C LYS A 912 52.17 16.91 30.06
N TYR A 913 51.89 15.70 29.58
CA TYR A 913 52.36 15.23 28.28
C TYR A 913 51.31 14.31 27.65
N THR A 914 51.18 14.36 26.32
CA THR A 914 50.27 13.49 25.56
C THR A 914 51.09 12.66 24.61
N VAL A 915 50.90 11.33 24.67
CA VAL A 915 51.56 10.36 23.81
C VAL A 915 50.55 9.78 22.82
N ASP A 916 50.90 9.79 21.54
CA ASP A 916 50.30 8.92 20.53
C ASP A 916 50.92 7.52 20.64
N ILE A 917 50.09 6.49 20.85
CA ILE A 917 50.51 5.09 20.93
C ILE A 917 50.12 4.25 19.69
N GLY A 918 49.72 4.90 18.59
CA GLY A 918 49.41 4.26 17.31
C GLY A 918 48.25 3.26 17.43
N SER A 919 48.49 1.99 17.14
CA SER A 919 47.51 0.90 17.27
C SER A 919 47.61 0.12 18.59
N ALA A 920 48.39 0.59 19.57
CA ALA A 920 48.55 -0.10 20.86
C ALA A 920 47.39 0.18 21.83
N SER A 921 47.09 -0.80 22.68
CA SER A 921 46.02 -0.76 23.70
C SER A 921 46.30 0.19 24.88
N ARG A 922 47.57 0.45 25.18
CA ARG A 922 48.02 1.25 26.34
C ARG A 922 49.48 1.70 26.23
N LEU A 923 49.81 2.71 27.01
CA LEU A 923 51.16 3.24 27.25
C LEU A 923 51.79 2.55 28.47
N GLU A 924 53.06 2.17 28.36
CA GLU A 924 53.94 1.89 29.50
C GLU A 924 54.85 3.10 29.75
N ALA A 925 54.96 3.59 30.99
CA ALA A 925 55.84 4.71 31.30
C ALA A 925 56.43 4.70 32.73
N CYS A 926 57.49 5.47 32.93
CA CYS A 926 58.03 5.88 34.23
C CYS A 926 58.56 7.32 34.14
N PHE A 927 58.80 7.95 35.29
CA PHE A 927 59.19 9.36 35.35
C PHE A 927 60.58 9.55 35.96
N THR A 928 61.28 10.62 35.61
CA THR A 928 62.60 10.95 36.18
C THR A 928 62.81 12.46 36.27
N ASP A 929 63.75 12.89 37.11
CA ASP A 929 64.25 14.27 37.16
C ASP A 929 65.17 14.63 35.98
N GLY A 930 65.63 13.63 35.21
CA GLY A 930 66.64 13.79 34.16
C GLY A 930 68.08 13.81 34.67
N GLN A 931 68.31 13.57 35.96
CA GLN A 931 69.63 13.39 36.58
C GLN A 931 69.84 11.93 37.07
N GLY A 932 68.82 11.08 36.96
CA GLY A 932 68.90 9.64 37.19
C GLY A 932 68.13 9.15 38.42
N ASN A 933 67.34 10.00 39.07
CA ASN A 933 66.35 9.56 40.06
C ASN A 933 65.05 9.22 39.32
N TRP A 934 64.40 8.12 39.69
CA TRP A 934 63.24 7.58 38.96
C TRP A 934 62.03 7.38 39.87
N ASP A 935 60.88 7.91 39.45
CA ASP A 935 59.58 7.56 39.99
C ASP A 935 58.98 6.45 39.11
N SER A 936 58.92 5.25 39.68
CA SER A 936 58.68 4.01 38.95
C SER A 936 58.12 2.93 39.88
N ASN A 937 56.96 3.19 40.50
CA ASN A 937 56.04 2.19 41.09
C ASN A 937 56.71 0.97 41.78
N ASN A 938 57.64 1.20 42.72
CA ASN A 938 58.47 0.15 43.34
C ASN A 938 59.23 -0.75 42.33
N MET A 939 60.04 -0.13 41.47
CA MET A 939 60.80 -0.73 40.37
C MET A 939 59.91 -1.39 39.29
N ARG A 940 58.78 -0.74 38.95
CA ARG A 940 57.84 -1.16 37.90
C ARG A 940 57.37 0.03 37.08
N ASN A 941 56.87 -0.25 35.87
CA ASN A 941 56.28 0.78 35.02
C ASN A 941 54.84 1.09 35.47
N TYR A 942 54.41 2.31 35.21
CA TYR A 942 53.00 2.70 35.18
C TYR A 942 52.39 2.28 33.83
N PHE A 943 51.10 1.95 33.84
CA PHE A 943 50.34 1.55 32.65
C PHE A 943 49.12 2.46 32.53
N PHE A 944 48.88 2.98 31.34
CA PHE A 944 47.79 3.92 31.05
C PHE A 944 47.09 3.49 29.77
N ASN A 945 45.80 3.15 29.85
CA ASN A 945 45.01 2.87 28.64
C ASN A 945 44.73 4.17 27.87
N ILE A 946 44.12 4.07 26.69
CA ILE A 946 43.65 5.22 25.89
C ILE A 946 42.84 6.20 26.77
N GLY A 947 43.01 7.50 26.56
CA GLY A 947 42.31 8.56 27.29
C GLY A 947 43.21 9.41 28.21
N THR A 948 42.59 10.07 29.18
CA THR A 948 43.27 11.03 30.08
C THR A 948 43.41 10.46 31.48
N TRP A 949 44.59 10.63 32.08
CA TRP A 949 44.95 10.08 33.38
C TRP A 949 45.78 11.05 34.22
N THR A 950 45.65 10.94 35.54
CA THR A 950 46.36 11.76 36.52
C THR A 950 47.15 10.90 37.50
N TYR A 951 48.45 11.16 37.60
CA TYR A 951 49.30 10.66 38.67
C TYR A 951 49.26 11.62 39.87
N ASN A 952 48.74 11.14 41.01
CA ASN A 952 48.36 12.02 42.13
C ASN A 952 49.49 12.36 43.13
N GLY A 953 50.73 11.94 42.84
CA GLY A 953 51.92 12.13 43.67
C GLY A 953 52.14 11.07 44.77
N ASN A 954 51.19 10.15 44.99
CA ASN A 954 51.27 9.10 46.01
C ASN A 954 51.44 7.68 45.40
N GLY A 955 52.04 7.56 44.21
CA GLY A 955 52.16 6.28 43.50
C GLY A 955 50.89 5.83 42.76
N GLN A 956 49.78 6.58 42.84
CA GLN A 956 48.49 6.19 42.25
C GLN A 956 48.21 6.93 40.94
N ILE A 957 47.63 6.19 39.99
CA ILE A 957 46.99 6.72 38.78
C ILE A 957 45.48 6.77 39.00
N VAL A 958 44.81 7.84 38.60
CA VAL A 958 43.35 7.94 38.49
C VAL A 958 42.95 8.35 37.07
N SER A 959 41.75 7.96 36.64
CA SER A 959 41.19 8.37 35.34
C SER A 959 40.74 9.83 35.38
N GLY A 960 40.82 10.51 34.24
CA GLY A 960 40.49 11.93 34.09
C GLY A 960 41.65 12.89 34.38
N PRO A 961 41.49 14.18 34.02
CA PRO A 961 42.42 15.24 34.41
C PRO A 961 42.33 15.52 35.93
N PRO A 962 43.29 16.25 36.51
CA PRO A 962 43.25 16.56 37.93
C PRO A 962 42.08 17.49 38.24
N LEU A 963 41.25 17.11 39.23
CA LEU A 963 40.16 17.96 39.68
C LEU A 963 40.69 19.33 40.14
N LEU A 964 40.17 20.39 39.54
CA LEU A 964 40.37 21.75 40.02
C LEU A 964 39.82 21.85 41.45
N ALA A 965 40.67 22.28 42.38
CA ALA A 965 40.21 22.59 43.73
C ALA A 965 39.22 23.76 43.64
N ALA A 966 38.00 23.55 44.14
CA ALA A 966 37.01 24.63 44.23
C ALA A 966 37.61 25.81 45.03
N ALA A 967 37.45 27.02 44.51
CA ALA A 967 37.92 28.22 45.19
C ALA A 967 37.19 28.39 46.53
N ALA A 968 37.96 28.69 47.58
CA ALA A 968 37.50 28.90 48.95
C ALA A 968 37.40 30.39 49.30
#